data_AF-A0A7S3DMU2-F1
#
_entry.id   AF-A0A7S3DMU2-F1
#
_cell.length_a   1.000
_cell.length_b   1.000
_cell.length_c   1.000
_cell.angle_alpha   90.00
_cell.angle_beta   90.00
_cell.angle_gamma   90.00
#
_symmetry.space_group_name_H-M   'P 1'
#
loop_
_entity.id
_entity.type
_entity.pdbx_description
1 polymer ?
#
loop_
_entity_poly.entity_id
_entity_poly.type
_entity_poly.pdbx_seq_one_letter_code
_entity_poly.pdbx_strand_id
1 'polypeptide(L)'
;VFSSLLQLNARAQEAFPKEHQGPELALQLLQVMQEHEIRPDVQTCTLILSCMGREWKVALSVLDAMKDDDQDFYPSPNHYAYAAAASSCAKAREYNAAMELLQEIRVTVTTNNTGVEANTVVYNTVLQSLQGSSNNIGRRSDLLLRAGRKKKRAGKKQKEDAVYRLDTALELLTWMEQDESERGWSTCPDRVTYNALLTVIANTAQAITPTASVWDELEQRFPNLFAYRLTEWTRRERLVHTLLDQMEESEVECDQNSYKQSLLAVGSGGLIPVVQVVGRFMKEPQFSRKPDLFNTALSVLADLGDIDGIQLLLGRMLKTGCRPDSRTITAIIRAMGNGGKASSLPVFLLALTGNADAAHHLFEFHNLQFDLKAFPPLAPKHYSEAIAVSLIASDFGNARRILLQMQDKNIESSDSALEAIGRSYALIATDSATFGKKKLDAEQASPVGQDSSRARAESAYSVLCRIDKPSTYLLSLTAKSCAANGLFGHAQELLRRIHNRMLKEVAGRMLSDAQFGLERSSEASRRALSKLHRSMMRYCALQGNVTAAMSITEDIEQFSRRMTWGLPSEGADDAIFSSEFVDTEEDEEDSSGIVFNGSPSVASEHSLGMKVPEWISLLIAASKSGQWKVCLTTLQFLRPYVEATHLQNDGRRTEKSNDDYKKLTPGLTYAMQCMELRSHYAWTIRTIDDWIQWSGRRPPREAVNSAFRILAKRGRSDEVHSLLTRCLHPPISDEETDGTMYELSLFVSAITALHKAGLYNEADDIFVDAVASGTLPFNLEKQTYGIERRFTLDLHGMNVAVANSAVRVALQQEVLSASYDTRDVWDNDVVIVTGRGTKSALQMRPVLRPEVQRMLTEEFYPPLSTTSVPGNMGALRVPADDVSEWLSHQRQQKGARMLTVAAVLKNLSSGNSLRAAFARARSRTMEQNDTSTDQDESSHPSSP
;
A
#
# COMPACT_ATOMS: atom_id res chain seq x y z
N VAL A 1 46.72 -36.04 3.20
CA VAL A 1 45.76 -35.08 2.57
C VAL A 1 44.47 -35.79 2.16
N PHE A 2 44.47 -36.67 1.15
CA PHE A 2 43.26 -37.40 0.73
C PHE A 2 42.63 -38.27 1.84
N SER A 3 43.47 -38.93 2.65
CA SER A 3 43.03 -39.68 3.84
C SER A 3 42.46 -38.77 4.94
N SER A 4 43.05 -37.59 5.12
CA SER A 4 42.63 -36.58 6.10
C SER A 4 41.28 -35.97 5.72
N LEU A 5 41.06 -35.71 4.43
CA LEU A 5 39.79 -35.22 3.87
C LEU A 5 38.67 -36.27 3.96
N LEU A 6 38.97 -37.53 3.67
CA LEU A 6 38.02 -38.64 3.86
C LEU A 6 37.64 -38.83 5.34
N GLN A 7 38.61 -38.70 6.24
CA GLN A 7 38.35 -38.76 7.69
C GLN A 7 37.52 -37.57 8.18
N LEU A 8 37.73 -36.38 7.61
CA LEU A 8 36.94 -35.20 7.94
C LEU A 8 35.49 -35.33 7.43
N ASN A 9 35.32 -35.84 6.20
CA ASN A 9 34.01 -36.09 5.60
C ASN A 9 33.24 -37.20 6.34
N ALA A 10 33.93 -38.26 6.78
CA ALA A 10 33.35 -39.33 7.60
C ALA A 10 32.95 -38.81 9.00
N ARG A 11 33.78 -37.99 9.65
CA ARG A 11 33.45 -37.35 10.94
C ARG A 11 32.27 -36.37 10.83
N ALA A 12 32.17 -35.63 9.73
CA ALA A 12 31.03 -34.75 9.47
C ALA A 12 29.73 -35.55 9.23
N GLN A 13 29.80 -36.73 8.59
CA GLN A 13 28.66 -37.62 8.44
C GLN A 13 28.24 -38.30 9.75
N GLU A 14 29.20 -38.62 10.64
CA GLU A 14 28.92 -39.23 11.95
C GLU A 14 28.35 -38.24 12.97
N ALA A 15 28.71 -36.95 12.90
CA ALA A 15 28.26 -35.96 13.88
C ALA A 15 26.83 -35.44 13.62
N PHE A 16 26.29 -35.55 12.40
CA PHE A 16 25.03 -34.90 12.01
C PHE A 16 24.06 -35.88 11.33
N PRO A 17 23.19 -36.58 12.10
CA PRO A 17 22.12 -37.40 11.54
C PRO A 17 21.01 -36.50 10.96
N LYS A 18 20.74 -36.65 9.66
CA LYS A 18 19.58 -36.12 8.89
C LYS A 18 18.72 -35.03 9.57
N GLU A 19 19.21 -33.79 9.56
CA GLU A 19 18.48 -32.52 9.33
C GLU A 19 19.54 -31.42 9.04
N HIS A 20 19.44 -30.72 7.90
CA HIS A 20 20.58 -30.04 7.25
C HIS A 20 20.73 -28.56 7.67
N GLN A 21 21.71 -28.22 8.53
CA GLN A 21 22.16 -26.84 8.83
C GLN A 21 23.31 -26.41 7.89
N GLY A 22 23.07 -26.47 6.57
CA GLY A 22 24.12 -26.46 5.52
C GLY A 22 25.10 -25.27 5.45
N PRO A 23 24.66 -24.00 5.42
CA PRO A 23 25.55 -22.87 5.14
C PRO A 23 26.47 -22.51 6.30
N GLU A 24 25.97 -22.54 7.54
CA GLU A 24 26.74 -22.13 8.72
C GLU A 24 27.87 -23.11 9.04
N LEU A 25 27.58 -24.41 8.98
CA LEU A 25 28.60 -25.46 9.18
C LEU A 25 29.64 -25.46 8.06
N ALA A 26 29.25 -25.18 6.81
CA ALA A 26 30.18 -25.09 5.69
C ALA A 26 31.13 -23.88 5.82
N LEU A 27 30.67 -22.77 6.39
CA LEU A 27 31.50 -21.59 6.69
C LEU A 27 32.42 -21.83 7.91
N GLN A 28 31.92 -22.48 8.96
CA GLN A 28 32.75 -22.89 10.10
C GLN A 28 33.86 -23.85 9.66
N LEU A 29 33.56 -24.77 8.75
CA LEU A 29 34.57 -25.66 8.18
C LEU A 29 35.66 -24.87 7.44
N LEU A 30 35.27 -23.88 6.63
CA LEU A 30 36.20 -23.02 5.91
C LEU A 30 37.06 -22.17 6.86
N GLN A 31 36.49 -21.68 7.96
CA GLN A 31 37.23 -20.99 9.03
C GLN A 31 38.22 -21.92 9.73
N VAL A 32 37.81 -23.14 10.11
CA VAL A 32 38.71 -24.12 10.74
C VAL A 32 39.85 -24.51 9.80
N MET A 33 39.59 -24.65 8.50
CA MET A 33 40.62 -24.89 7.49
C MET A 33 41.61 -23.73 7.41
N GLN A 34 41.13 -22.47 7.51
CA GLN A 34 41.99 -21.29 7.54
C GLN A 34 42.83 -21.21 8.82
N GLU A 35 42.25 -21.48 9.99
CA GLU A 35 42.94 -21.50 11.29
C GLU A 35 44.04 -22.58 11.36
N HIS A 36 43.87 -23.69 10.65
CA HIS A 36 44.83 -24.80 10.61
C HIS A 36 45.71 -24.80 9.35
N GLU A 37 45.69 -23.72 8.55
CA GLU A 37 46.45 -23.55 7.31
C GLU A 37 46.22 -24.69 6.27
N ILE A 38 45.04 -25.31 6.29
CA ILE A 38 44.65 -26.36 5.36
C ILE A 38 44.05 -25.71 4.11
N ARG A 39 44.79 -25.71 3.00
CA ARG A 39 44.32 -25.15 1.72
C ARG A 39 43.17 -26.01 1.13
N PRO A 40 41.97 -25.44 0.92
CA PRO A 40 40.89 -26.15 0.26
C PRO A 40 41.19 -26.36 -1.22
N ASP A 41 40.73 -27.47 -1.79
CA ASP A 41 40.75 -27.68 -3.23
C ASP A 41 39.47 -27.17 -3.90
N VAL A 42 39.47 -27.09 -5.24
CA VAL A 42 38.34 -26.55 -6.02
C VAL A 42 37.04 -27.34 -5.75
N GLN A 43 37.14 -28.64 -5.50
CA GLN A 43 35.99 -29.50 -5.18
C GLN A 43 35.39 -29.15 -3.82
N THR A 44 36.23 -28.95 -2.80
CA THR A 44 35.82 -28.52 -1.46
C THR A 44 35.11 -27.17 -1.52
N CYS A 45 35.68 -26.18 -2.22
CA CYS A 45 35.05 -24.87 -2.39
C CYS A 45 33.72 -24.95 -3.16
N THR A 46 33.64 -25.76 -4.21
CA THR A 46 32.40 -25.98 -4.96
C THR A 46 31.32 -26.62 -4.09
N LEU A 47 31.68 -27.58 -3.22
CA LEU A 47 30.76 -28.22 -2.29
C LEU A 47 30.24 -27.19 -1.26
N ILE A 48 31.13 -26.37 -0.69
CA ILE A 48 30.79 -25.29 0.23
C ILE A 48 29.81 -24.31 -0.44
N LEU A 49 30.11 -23.86 -1.66
CA LEU A 49 29.22 -22.99 -2.45
C LEU A 49 27.85 -23.62 -2.70
N SER A 50 27.79 -24.92 -2.99
CA SER A 50 26.53 -25.63 -3.22
C SER A 50 25.65 -25.75 -1.95
N CYS A 51 26.29 -25.73 -0.77
CA CYS A 51 25.65 -25.80 0.54
C CYS A 51 25.10 -24.44 1.02
N MET A 52 25.46 -23.33 0.38
CA MET A 52 25.03 -21.97 0.78
C MET A 52 23.52 -21.74 0.67
N GLY A 53 22.81 -22.57 -0.11
CA GLY A 53 21.35 -22.55 -0.16
C GLY A 53 20.80 -21.24 -0.72
N ARG A 54 20.30 -20.34 0.16
CA ARG A 54 19.76 -19.01 -0.22
C ARG A 54 20.68 -17.85 0.16
N GLU A 55 21.82 -18.12 0.81
CA GLU A 55 22.76 -17.09 1.26
C GLU A 55 23.70 -16.69 0.11
N TRP A 56 23.12 -16.14 -0.96
CA TRP A 56 23.80 -15.85 -2.22
C TRP A 56 24.93 -14.83 -2.08
N LYS A 57 24.79 -13.83 -1.21
CA LYS A 57 25.84 -12.82 -0.98
C LYS A 57 27.12 -13.44 -0.42
N VAL A 58 26.95 -14.42 0.47
CA VAL A 58 28.08 -15.15 1.06
C VAL A 58 28.68 -16.10 0.04
N ALA A 59 27.84 -16.73 -0.80
CA ALA A 59 28.33 -17.53 -1.92
C ALA A 59 29.17 -16.68 -2.91
N LEU A 60 28.74 -15.45 -3.21
CA LEU A 60 29.52 -14.52 -4.04
C LEU A 60 30.83 -14.12 -3.37
N SER A 61 30.84 -13.78 -2.08
CA SER A 61 32.09 -13.43 -1.40
C SER A 61 33.10 -14.58 -1.36
N VAL A 62 32.63 -15.82 -1.23
CA VAL A 62 33.50 -17.01 -1.30
C VAL A 62 34.04 -17.20 -2.72
N LEU A 63 33.21 -16.98 -3.74
CA LEU A 63 33.64 -17.03 -5.14
C LEU A 63 34.66 -15.92 -5.47
N ASP A 64 34.44 -14.71 -4.97
CA ASP A 64 35.36 -13.58 -5.17
C ASP A 64 36.69 -13.81 -4.45
N ALA A 65 36.67 -14.42 -3.26
CA ALA A 65 37.89 -14.84 -2.57
C ALA A 65 38.67 -15.93 -3.34
N MET A 66 38.00 -16.76 -4.16
CA MET A 66 38.68 -17.70 -5.07
C MET A 66 39.27 -17.02 -6.30
N LYS A 67 38.75 -15.86 -6.72
CA LYS A 67 39.24 -15.08 -7.87
C LYS A 67 40.45 -14.20 -7.53
N ASP A 68 40.66 -13.92 -6.24
CA ASP A 68 41.72 -13.04 -5.77
C ASP A 68 43.09 -13.73 -5.92
N ASP A 69 43.80 -13.45 -7.02
CA ASP A 69 45.12 -14.02 -7.33
C ASP A 69 46.20 -13.64 -6.29
N ASP A 70 45.94 -12.62 -5.45
CA ASP A 70 46.84 -12.19 -4.37
C ASP A 70 46.72 -13.07 -3.12
N GLN A 71 45.71 -13.98 -3.04
CA GLN A 71 45.50 -14.89 -1.91
C GLN A 71 45.89 -16.34 -2.25
N ASP A 72 47.12 -16.73 -1.90
CA ASP A 72 47.69 -18.10 -2.03
C ASP A 72 46.89 -19.24 -1.33
N PHE A 73 45.82 -18.90 -0.60
CA PHE A 73 45.03 -19.85 0.19
C PHE A 73 43.91 -20.53 -0.63
N TYR A 74 43.24 -19.78 -1.53
CA TYR A 74 42.12 -20.31 -2.32
C TYR A 74 42.57 -20.77 -3.71
N PRO A 75 41.94 -21.81 -4.27
CA PRO A 75 42.23 -22.24 -5.63
C PRO A 75 41.39 -21.45 -6.63
N SER A 76 41.90 -21.32 -7.86
CA SER A 76 41.18 -20.63 -8.94
C SER A 76 39.83 -21.31 -9.25
N PRO A 77 38.76 -20.53 -9.45
CA PRO A 77 37.41 -21.07 -9.64
C PRO A 77 37.28 -21.74 -11.01
N ASN A 78 36.53 -22.84 -11.06
CA ASN A 78 36.16 -23.51 -12.31
C ASN A 78 34.67 -23.31 -12.61
N HIS A 79 34.20 -23.83 -13.75
CA HIS A 79 32.81 -23.66 -14.18
C HIS A 79 31.78 -24.24 -13.21
N TYR A 80 32.14 -25.26 -12.42
CA TYR A 80 31.26 -25.80 -11.37
C TYR A 80 31.16 -24.88 -10.15
N ALA A 81 32.25 -24.20 -9.76
CA ALA A 81 32.23 -23.21 -8.68
C ALA A 81 31.30 -22.03 -9.05
N TYR A 82 31.40 -21.53 -10.29
CA TYR A 82 30.48 -20.53 -10.82
C TYR A 82 29.03 -21.02 -10.87
N ALA A 83 28.78 -22.24 -11.35
CA ALA A 83 27.43 -22.84 -11.35
C ALA A 83 26.85 -23.00 -9.93
N ALA A 84 27.68 -23.34 -8.94
CA ALA A 84 27.27 -23.47 -7.55
C ALA A 84 26.90 -22.11 -6.92
N ALA A 85 27.68 -21.07 -7.20
CA ALA A 85 27.37 -19.70 -6.79
C ALA A 85 26.08 -19.20 -7.48
N ALA A 86 25.95 -19.39 -8.79
CA ALA A 86 24.74 -19.06 -9.55
C ALA A 86 23.51 -19.83 -9.07
N SER A 87 23.65 -21.10 -8.67
CA SER A 87 22.58 -21.89 -8.05
C SER A 87 22.10 -21.30 -6.72
N SER A 88 23.03 -20.78 -5.91
CA SER A 88 22.69 -20.07 -4.67
C SER A 88 21.94 -18.77 -4.95
N CYS A 89 22.35 -18.00 -5.97
CA CYS A 89 21.60 -16.85 -6.49
C CYS A 89 20.19 -17.24 -6.99
N ALA A 90 20.07 -18.36 -7.72
CA ALA A 90 18.80 -18.89 -8.22
C ALA A 90 17.84 -19.26 -7.08
N LYS A 91 18.34 -19.97 -6.06
CA LYS A 91 17.57 -20.32 -4.85
C LYS A 91 17.16 -19.09 -4.04
N ALA A 92 17.98 -18.04 -4.05
CA ALA A 92 17.69 -16.74 -3.43
C ALA A 92 16.78 -15.82 -4.27
N ARG A 93 16.55 -16.15 -5.55
CA ARG A 93 15.76 -15.40 -6.54
C ARG A 93 16.42 -14.11 -7.03
N GLU A 94 17.73 -14.03 -6.94
CA GLU A 94 18.53 -12.91 -7.44
C GLU A 94 19.10 -13.26 -8.82
N TYR A 95 18.25 -13.11 -9.83
CA TYR A 95 18.62 -13.47 -11.21
C TYR A 95 19.60 -12.47 -11.84
N ASN A 96 19.60 -11.19 -11.41
CA ASN A 96 20.56 -10.18 -11.88
C ASN A 96 22.00 -10.59 -11.52
N ALA A 97 22.23 -10.96 -10.26
CA ALA A 97 23.52 -11.44 -9.80
C ALA A 97 23.95 -12.74 -10.51
N ALA A 98 23.01 -13.65 -10.77
CA ALA A 98 23.29 -14.87 -11.55
C ALA A 98 23.67 -14.55 -13.01
N MET A 99 23.05 -13.53 -13.61
CA MET A 99 23.34 -13.07 -14.97
C MET A 99 24.71 -12.38 -15.06
N GLU A 100 25.05 -11.54 -14.09
CA GLU A 100 26.35 -10.87 -13.99
C GLU A 100 27.49 -11.89 -13.93
N LEU A 101 27.34 -12.96 -13.13
CA LEU A 101 28.31 -14.06 -13.07
C LEU A 101 28.52 -14.75 -14.43
N LEU A 102 27.45 -14.98 -15.20
CA LEU A 102 27.58 -15.60 -16.53
C LEU A 102 28.26 -14.67 -17.53
N GLN A 103 27.93 -13.37 -17.50
CA GLN A 103 28.59 -12.37 -18.34
C GLN A 103 30.08 -12.24 -17.99
N GLU A 104 30.42 -12.31 -16.70
CA GLU A 104 31.81 -12.30 -16.22
C GLU A 104 32.61 -13.48 -16.79
N ILE A 105 32.08 -14.70 -16.75
CA ILE A 105 32.71 -15.88 -17.38
C ILE A 105 32.88 -15.66 -18.88
N ARG A 106 31.87 -15.09 -19.56
CA ARG A 106 31.92 -14.84 -21.01
C ARG A 106 32.93 -13.78 -21.43
N VAL A 107 33.21 -12.78 -20.58
CA VAL A 107 34.15 -11.69 -20.84
C VAL A 107 35.58 -12.05 -20.45
N THR A 108 35.79 -12.73 -19.32
CA THR A 108 37.13 -13.12 -18.83
C THR A 108 37.89 -14.04 -19.80
N VAL A 109 37.19 -14.90 -20.54
CA VAL A 109 37.79 -15.73 -21.59
C VAL A 109 38.33 -14.90 -22.77
N THR A 110 37.69 -13.77 -23.10
CA THR A 110 38.11 -12.94 -24.24
C THR A 110 39.38 -12.13 -24.01
N THR A 111 39.81 -11.95 -22.75
CA THR A 111 40.91 -11.06 -22.39
C THR A 111 42.20 -11.79 -22.05
N ASN A 112 42.16 -12.97 -21.41
CA ASN A 112 43.37 -13.58 -20.82
C ASN A 112 43.77 -14.96 -21.33
N ASN A 113 43.04 -15.60 -22.27
CA ASN A 113 43.34 -16.94 -22.81
C ASN A 113 43.51 -18.08 -21.76
N THR A 114 43.24 -17.78 -20.48
CA THR A 114 43.20 -18.68 -19.30
C THR A 114 41.83 -18.61 -18.60
N GLY A 115 40.79 -18.15 -19.33
CA GLY A 115 39.45 -17.99 -18.78
C GLY A 115 38.70 -19.31 -18.65
N VAL A 116 37.81 -19.38 -17.67
CA VAL A 116 36.95 -20.53 -17.40
C VAL A 116 35.90 -20.66 -18.52
N GLU A 117 35.82 -21.82 -19.15
CA GLU A 117 34.78 -22.09 -20.16
C GLU A 117 33.41 -22.27 -19.50
N ALA A 118 32.38 -21.57 -19.97
CA ALA A 118 31.01 -21.87 -19.55
C ALA A 118 30.55 -23.19 -20.15
N ASN A 119 29.77 -23.97 -19.40
CA ASN A 119 29.16 -25.20 -19.89
C ASN A 119 27.62 -25.15 -19.74
N THR A 120 26.94 -26.15 -20.29
CA THR A 120 25.46 -26.30 -20.20
C THR A 120 24.93 -26.17 -18.76
N VAL A 121 25.69 -26.63 -17.76
CA VAL A 121 25.28 -26.55 -16.34
C VAL A 121 25.20 -25.11 -15.85
N VAL A 122 26.19 -24.26 -16.17
CA VAL A 122 26.17 -22.84 -15.78
C VAL A 122 24.96 -22.14 -16.40
N TYR A 123 24.73 -22.31 -17.70
CA TYR A 123 23.56 -21.75 -18.39
C TYR A 123 22.23 -22.22 -17.79
N ASN A 124 22.10 -23.52 -17.52
CA ASN A 124 20.90 -24.09 -16.91
C ASN A 124 20.65 -23.55 -15.49
N THR A 125 21.69 -23.30 -14.70
CA THR A 125 21.53 -22.69 -13.36
C THR A 125 21.03 -21.24 -13.43
N VAL A 126 21.49 -20.46 -14.42
CA VAL A 126 20.98 -19.10 -14.66
C VAL A 126 19.54 -19.14 -15.15
N LEU A 127 19.21 -20.02 -16.12
CA LEU A 127 17.83 -20.23 -16.57
C LEU A 127 16.89 -20.64 -15.42
N GLN A 128 17.37 -21.46 -14.48
CA GLN A 128 16.61 -21.84 -13.29
C GLN A 128 16.30 -20.63 -12.39
N SER A 129 17.21 -19.65 -12.29
CA SER A 129 16.96 -18.40 -11.55
C SER A 129 15.80 -17.57 -12.12
N LEU A 130 15.58 -17.67 -13.44
CA LEU A 130 14.54 -16.92 -14.17
C LEU A 130 13.14 -17.53 -14.00
N GLN A 131 13.00 -18.79 -13.56
CA GLN A 131 11.71 -19.49 -13.48
C GLN A 131 10.70 -18.85 -12.52
N GLY A 132 11.10 -18.07 -11.51
CA GLY A 132 10.16 -17.38 -10.62
C GLY A 132 9.30 -18.31 -9.72
N SER A 133 8.49 -17.73 -8.82
CA SER A 133 7.82 -18.48 -7.75
C SER A 133 6.63 -19.34 -8.23
N SER A 134 6.89 -20.56 -8.68
CA SER A 134 5.87 -21.59 -9.02
C SER A 134 4.84 -21.88 -7.89
N ASN A 135 5.18 -21.59 -6.63
CA ASN A 135 4.51 -22.23 -5.48
C ASN A 135 3.19 -21.60 -4.97
N ASN A 136 2.41 -20.84 -5.76
CA ASN A 136 1.13 -20.30 -5.24
C ASN A 136 0.07 -19.83 -6.27
N ILE A 137 0.06 -20.34 -7.50
CA ILE A 137 -0.61 -19.60 -8.59
C ILE A 137 -1.90 -20.25 -9.12
N GLY A 138 -2.16 -21.53 -8.86
CA GLY A 138 -3.42 -22.20 -9.27
C GLY A 138 -4.69 -21.80 -8.50
N ARG A 139 -4.62 -20.92 -7.50
CA ARG A 139 -5.80 -20.40 -6.75
C ARG A 139 -5.92 -18.88 -6.77
N ARG A 140 -4.98 -18.17 -7.43
CA ARG A 140 -4.90 -16.70 -7.39
C ARG A 140 -5.42 -16.02 -8.65
N SER A 141 -5.51 -16.72 -9.79
CA SER A 141 -6.07 -16.19 -11.04
C SER A 141 -7.55 -15.79 -10.88
N ASP A 142 -8.34 -16.63 -10.20
CA ASP A 142 -9.77 -16.40 -9.94
C ASP A 142 -10.02 -15.17 -9.02
N LEU A 143 -9.15 -14.96 -8.03
CA LEU A 143 -9.21 -13.82 -7.10
C LEU A 143 -8.65 -12.49 -7.68
N LEU A 144 -8.00 -12.52 -8.85
CA LEU A 144 -7.39 -11.33 -9.46
C LEU A 144 -8.30 -10.63 -10.47
N LEU A 145 -9.31 -11.32 -11.02
CA LEU A 145 -10.26 -10.72 -11.97
C LEU A 145 -11.32 -9.82 -11.31
N ARG A 146 -11.46 -9.84 -9.97
CA ARG A 146 -12.55 -9.11 -9.27
C ARG A 146 -12.14 -8.01 -8.28
N ALA A 147 -10.86 -7.78 -7.99
CA ALA A 147 -10.45 -6.78 -6.99
C ALA A 147 -9.84 -5.49 -7.60
N GLY A 148 -10.66 -4.44 -7.67
CA GLY A 148 -10.33 -3.15 -8.30
C GLY A 148 -9.21 -2.29 -7.65
N ARG A 149 -8.40 -1.73 -8.56
CA ARG A 149 -7.71 -0.41 -8.57
C ARG A 149 -6.59 -0.06 -7.58
N LYS A 150 -6.35 -0.73 -6.45
CA LYS A 150 -5.18 -0.40 -5.57
C LYS A 150 -3.90 -1.24 -5.79
N LYS A 151 -3.92 -2.25 -6.68
CA LYS A 151 -2.74 -3.08 -7.03
C LYS A 151 -2.05 -2.72 -8.35
N LYS A 152 -2.43 -1.62 -9.01
CA LYS A 152 -1.90 -1.27 -10.35
C LYS A 152 -0.39 -1.01 -10.39
N ARG A 153 0.22 -0.45 -9.33
CA ARG A 153 1.68 -0.18 -9.30
C ARG A 153 2.54 -1.44 -9.08
N ALA A 154 2.22 -2.25 -8.07
CA ALA A 154 2.94 -3.51 -7.82
C ALA A 154 2.71 -4.54 -8.96
N GLY A 155 1.51 -4.56 -9.52
CA GLY A 155 1.21 -5.39 -10.69
C GLY A 155 1.88 -4.92 -11.97
N LYS A 156 2.26 -3.64 -12.12
CA LYS A 156 3.01 -3.15 -13.28
C LYS A 156 4.48 -3.61 -13.22
N LYS A 157 5.13 -3.44 -12.05
CA LYS A 157 6.51 -3.91 -11.84
C LYS A 157 6.65 -5.42 -12.02
N GLN A 158 5.70 -6.20 -11.49
CA GLN A 158 5.68 -7.66 -11.65
C GLN A 158 5.37 -8.08 -13.10
N LYS A 159 4.72 -7.21 -13.89
CA LYS A 159 4.44 -7.45 -15.31
C LYS A 159 5.67 -7.27 -16.19
N GLU A 160 6.37 -6.17 -15.98
CA GLU A 160 7.62 -5.83 -16.69
C GLU A 160 8.71 -6.87 -16.37
N ASP A 161 8.82 -7.30 -15.11
CA ASP A 161 9.77 -8.33 -14.65
C ASP A 161 9.54 -9.71 -15.28
N ALA A 162 8.29 -10.15 -15.47
CA ALA A 162 8.02 -11.45 -16.09
C ALA A 162 8.36 -11.49 -17.60
N VAL A 163 8.11 -10.38 -18.31
CA VAL A 163 8.47 -10.25 -19.74
C VAL A 163 9.98 -10.19 -19.91
N TYR A 164 10.67 -9.42 -19.07
CA TYR A 164 12.13 -9.33 -19.09
C TYR A 164 12.78 -10.71 -18.86
N ARG A 165 12.24 -11.52 -17.95
CA ARG A 165 12.72 -12.90 -17.72
C ARG A 165 12.52 -13.82 -18.93
N LEU A 166 11.47 -13.60 -19.71
CA LEU A 166 11.25 -14.37 -20.93
C LEU A 166 12.24 -13.96 -22.02
N ASP A 167 12.41 -12.65 -22.26
CA ASP A 167 13.38 -12.10 -23.20
C ASP A 167 14.80 -12.62 -22.90
N THR A 168 15.26 -12.43 -21.66
CA THR A 168 16.57 -12.93 -21.21
C THR A 168 16.70 -14.45 -21.31
N ALA A 169 15.65 -15.23 -21.05
CA ALA A 169 15.72 -16.68 -21.19
C ALA A 169 15.89 -17.11 -22.67
N LEU A 170 15.24 -16.43 -23.61
CA LEU A 170 15.42 -16.68 -25.05
C LEU A 170 16.80 -16.22 -25.53
N GLU A 171 17.31 -15.10 -25.02
CA GLU A 171 18.70 -14.67 -25.29
C GLU A 171 19.71 -15.73 -24.85
N LEU A 172 19.54 -16.30 -23.66
CA LEU A 172 20.43 -17.33 -23.15
C LEU A 172 20.48 -18.57 -24.08
N LEU A 173 19.34 -18.98 -24.66
CA LEU A 173 19.32 -20.05 -25.65
C LEU A 173 20.16 -19.69 -26.88
N THR A 174 19.99 -18.47 -27.41
CA THR A 174 20.79 -18.01 -28.56
C THR A 174 22.27 -17.90 -28.24
N TRP A 175 22.63 -17.49 -27.01
CA TRP A 175 24.02 -17.44 -26.57
C TRP A 175 24.64 -18.83 -26.41
N MET A 176 23.88 -19.82 -25.94
CA MET A 176 24.33 -21.21 -25.88
C MET A 176 24.66 -21.76 -27.26
N GLU A 177 23.77 -21.54 -28.24
CA GLU A 177 23.95 -21.97 -29.63
C GLU A 177 25.14 -21.23 -30.32
N GLN A 178 25.32 -19.94 -30.01
CA GLN A 178 26.46 -19.13 -30.49
C GLN A 178 27.79 -19.55 -29.86
N ASP A 179 27.84 -19.73 -28.54
CA ASP A 179 29.06 -20.12 -27.84
C ASP A 179 29.49 -21.55 -28.25
N GLU A 180 28.55 -22.43 -28.57
CA GLU A 180 28.84 -23.75 -29.14
C GLU A 180 29.44 -23.64 -30.55
N SER A 181 28.81 -22.87 -31.44
CA SER A 181 29.21 -22.77 -32.86
C SER A 181 30.44 -21.92 -33.12
N GLU A 182 30.60 -20.79 -32.42
CA GLU A 182 31.70 -19.84 -32.63
C GLU A 182 32.91 -20.11 -31.74
N ARG A 183 32.68 -20.57 -30.50
CA ARG A 183 33.74 -20.75 -29.49
C ARG A 183 34.07 -22.22 -29.21
N GLY A 184 33.27 -23.17 -29.70
CA GLY A 184 33.46 -24.60 -29.47
C GLY A 184 33.24 -25.03 -28.02
N TRP A 185 32.53 -24.22 -27.23
CA TRP A 185 32.26 -24.54 -25.83
C TRP A 185 31.26 -25.69 -25.70
N SER A 186 31.33 -26.44 -24.59
CA SER A 186 30.37 -27.52 -24.28
C SER A 186 29.05 -26.95 -23.75
N THR A 187 28.36 -26.18 -24.59
CA THR A 187 27.12 -25.44 -24.29
C THR A 187 25.94 -25.93 -25.12
N CYS A 188 25.86 -27.22 -25.40
CA CYS A 188 24.74 -27.83 -26.12
C CYS A 188 23.45 -27.72 -25.28
N PRO A 189 22.33 -27.18 -25.82
CA PRO A 189 21.04 -27.20 -25.16
C PRO A 189 20.61 -28.63 -24.84
N ASP A 190 20.26 -28.90 -23.58
CA ASP A 190 19.84 -30.21 -23.12
C ASP A 190 18.38 -30.21 -22.65
N ARG A 191 17.91 -31.37 -22.21
CA ARG A 191 16.55 -31.53 -21.67
C ARG A 191 16.25 -30.54 -20.53
N VAL A 192 17.23 -30.20 -19.71
CA VAL A 192 17.07 -29.27 -18.58
C VAL A 192 16.91 -27.84 -19.10
N THR A 193 17.64 -27.46 -20.16
CA THR A 193 17.53 -26.16 -20.85
C THR A 193 16.11 -25.94 -21.37
N TYR A 194 15.60 -26.85 -22.20
CA TYR A 194 14.26 -26.70 -22.79
C TYR A 194 13.14 -26.74 -21.74
N ASN A 195 13.24 -27.60 -20.72
CA ASN A 195 12.28 -27.63 -19.63
C ASN A 195 12.28 -26.33 -18.81
N ALA A 196 13.44 -25.70 -18.63
CA ALA A 196 13.53 -24.42 -17.96
C ALA A 196 12.86 -23.30 -18.78
N LEU A 197 13.09 -23.27 -20.08
CA LEU A 197 12.45 -22.33 -21.01
C LEU A 197 10.93 -22.47 -21.02
N LEU A 198 10.42 -23.70 -21.17
CA LEU A 198 8.98 -23.99 -21.12
C LEU A 198 8.36 -23.57 -19.78
N THR A 199 9.10 -23.73 -18.67
CA THR A 199 8.65 -23.28 -17.34
C THR A 199 8.58 -21.74 -17.25
N VAL A 200 9.55 -21.02 -17.79
CA VAL A 200 9.52 -19.55 -17.87
C VAL A 200 8.33 -19.09 -18.71
N ILE A 201 8.10 -19.70 -19.88
CA ILE A 201 6.94 -19.41 -20.74
C ILE A 201 5.64 -19.69 -19.98
N ALA A 202 5.52 -20.83 -19.28
CA ALA A 202 4.35 -21.18 -18.47
C ALA A 202 4.07 -20.17 -17.35
N ASN A 203 5.10 -19.69 -16.67
CA ASN A 203 4.93 -18.70 -15.60
C ASN A 203 4.57 -17.32 -16.14
N THR A 204 5.09 -16.94 -17.32
CA THR A 204 4.67 -15.70 -18.00
C THR A 204 3.20 -15.76 -18.44
N ALA A 205 2.77 -16.92 -18.96
CA ALA A 205 1.40 -17.18 -19.40
C ALA A 205 0.38 -17.04 -18.26
N GLN A 206 0.73 -17.52 -17.08
CA GLN A 206 -0.15 -17.48 -15.90
C GLN A 206 -0.15 -16.10 -15.20
N ALA A 207 0.95 -15.36 -15.27
CA ALA A 207 1.05 -14.06 -14.62
C ALA A 207 0.29 -12.96 -15.39
N ILE A 208 0.26 -13.04 -16.73
CA ILE A 208 -0.20 -11.96 -17.62
C ILE A 208 -0.61 -12.55 -18.97
N THR A 209 -1.64 -11.98 -19.61
CA THR A 209 -1.77 -11.99 -21.07
C THR A 209 -0.96 -10.81 -21.61
N PRO A 210 0.29 -10.97 -22.10
CA PRO A 210 1.10 -9.85 -22.55
C PRO A 210 0.40 -9.15 -23.71
N THR A 211 0.55 -7.83 -23.81
CA THR A 211 0.00 -7.07 -24.94
C THR A 211 0.63 -7.54 -26.24
N ALA A 212 -0.13 -7.51 -27.35
CA ALA A 212 0.34 -7.95 -28.66
C ALA A 212 1.70 -7.34 -29.05
N SER A 213 1.93 -6.07 -28.68
CA SER A 213 3.17 -5.32 -28.91
C SER A 213 4.43 -5.97 -28.35
N VAL A 214 4.36 -6.60 -27.17
CA VAL A 214 5.53 -7.22 -26.53
C VAL A 214 5.94 -8.48 -27.29
N TRP A 215 4.96 -9.24 -27.78
CA TRP A 215 5.24 -10.40 -28.62
C TRP A 215 5.71 -9.98 -30.01
N ASP A 216 5.31 -8.80 -30.51
CA ASP A 216 5.85 -8.25 -31.76
C ASP A 216 7.35 -7.92 -31.62
N GLU A 217 7.76 -7.30 -30.52
CA GLU A 217 9.17 -7.00 -30.22
C GLU A 217 10.01 -8.28 -30.06
N LEU A 218 9.50 -9.30 -29.36
CA LEU A 218 10.17 -10.59 -29.23
C LEU A 218 10.30 -11.33 -30.58
N GLU A 219 9.26 -11.30 -31.42
CA GLU A 219 9.28 -11.93 -32.75
C GLU A 219 10.27 -11.22 -33.69
N GLN A 220 10.43 -9.89 -33.57
CA GLN A 220 11.45 -9.14 -34.31
C GLN A 220 12.88 -9.48 -33.87
N ARG A 221 13.09 -9.68 -32.56
CA ARG A 221 14.41 -9.95 -31.99
C ARG A 221 14.87 -11.40 -32.19
N PHE A 222 13.94 -12.36 -32.14
CA PHE A 222 14.22 -13.80 -32.27
C PHE A 222 13.44 -14.45 -33.41
N PRO A 223 13.56 -13.99 -34.66
CA PRO A 223 12.70 -14.44 -35.76
C PRO A 223 12.75 -15.95 -36.01
N ASN A 224 13.89 -16.59 -35.76
CA ASN A 224 14.09 -18.02 -35.92
C ASN A 224 13.23 -18.87 -34.97
N LEU A 225 13.03 -18.39 -33.73
CA LEU A 225 12.21 -19.09 -32.72
C LEU A 225 10.71 -18.95 -32.97
N PHE A 226 10.31 -18.11 -33.94
CA PHE A 226 8.92 -17.94 -34.37
C PHE A 226 8.69 -18.41 -35.81
N ALA A 227 9.58 -19.19 -36.43
CA ALA A 227 9.56 -19.48 -37.87
C ALA A 227 8.25 -20.06 -38.46
N TYR A 228 7.38 -20.69 -37.65
CA TYR A 228 6.07 -21.18 -38.10
C TYR A 228 5.18 -20.06 -38.66
N ARG A 229 4.90 -20.03 -39.97
CA ARG A 229 4.03 -19.01 -40.60
C ARG A 229 2.56 -19.46 -40.72
N LEU A 230 2.07 -20.29 -39.82
CA LEU A 230 0.65 -20.65 -39.77
C LEU A 230 -0.12 -19.54 -39.05
N THR A 231 -1.01 -18.85 -39.77
CA THR A 231 -1.80 -17.70 -39.30
C THR A 231 -2.80 -18.03 -38.18
N GLU A 232 -2.98 -19.32 -37.86
CA GLU A 232 -3.96 -19.80 -36.88
C GLU A 232 -3.40 -19.91 -35.45
N TRP A 233 -2.07 -19.95 -35.28
CA TRP A 233 -1.45 -20.12 -33.96
C TRP A 233 -1.11 -18.78 -33.33
N THR A 234 -1.35 -18.65 -32.02
CA THR A 234 -0.83 -17.49 -31.31
C THR A 234 0.70 -17.52 -31.27
N ARG A 235 1.35 -16.36 -31.14
CA ARG A 235 2.84 -16.28 -31.11
C ARG A 235 3.46 -17.14 -30.02
N ARG A 236 2.77 -17.28 -28.89
CA ARG A 236 3.22 -18.15 -27.80
C ARG A 236 3.15 -19.63 -28.18
N GLU A 237 2.12 -20.04 -28.90
CA GLU A 237 1.98 -21.42 -29.38
C GLU A 237 3.04 -21.75 -30.42
N ARG A 238 3.32 -20.79 -31.32
CA ARG A 238 4.42 -20.89 -32.27
C ARG A 238 5.73 -21.15 -31.53
N LEU A 239 6.03 -20.35 -30.50
CA LEU A 239 7.25 -20.51 -29.70
C LEU A 239 7.32 -21.85 -28.95
N VAL A 240 6.21 -22.33 -28.37
CA VAL A 240 6.21 -23.63 -27.67
C VAL A 240 6.40 -24.78 -28.65
N HIS A 241 5.77 -24.72 -29.83
CA HIS A 241 5.92 -25.74 -30.85
C HIS A 241 7.31 -25.71 -31.49
N THR A 242 7.90 -24.54 -31.78
CA THR A 242 9.28 -24.45 -32.28
C THR A 242 10.27 -25.05 -31.29
N LEU A 243 10.13 -24.78 -29.99
CA LEU A 243 11.02 -25.38 -28.98
C LEU A 243 10.89 -26.91 -28.95
N LEU A 244 9.67 -27.46 -29.08
CA LEU A 244 9.48 -28.91 -29.15
C LEU A 244 10.06 -29.51 -30.44
N ASP A 245 9.98 -28.80 -31.56
CA ASP A 245 10.57 -29.26 -32.82
C ASP A 245 12.10 -29.18 -32.78
N GLN A 246 12.67 -28.13 -32.17
CA GLN A 246 14.11 -28.06 -31.93
C GLN A 246 14.60 -29.19 -31.02
N MET A 247 13.82 -29.59 -30.00
CA MET A 247 14.14 -30.78 -29.21
C MET A 247 14.15 -32.06 -30.06
N GLU A 248 13.18 -32.22 -30.97
CA GLU A 248 13.13 -33.37 -31.89
C GLU A 248 14.31 -33.36 -32.89
N GLU A 249 14.66 -32.20 -33.45
CA GLU A 249 15.76 -32.01 -34.42
C GLU A 249 17.15 -32.18 -33.78
N SER A 250 17.32 -31.79 -32.51
CA SER A 250 18.56 -31.93 -31.74
C SER A 250 18.71 -33.30 -31.06
N GLU A 251 17.81 -34.25 -31.36
CA GLU A 251 17.76 -35.58 -30.74
C GLU A 251 17.63 -35.57 -29.20
N VAL A 252 17.07 -34.49 -28.63
CA VAL A 252 16.81 -34.36 -27.18
C VAL A 252 15.46 -34.96 -26.84
N GLU A 253 15.46 -36.08 -26.09
CA GLU A 253 14.22 -36.77 -25.69
C GLU A 253 13.27 -35.88 -24.87
N CYS A 254 12.04 -35.70 -25.37
CA CYS A 254 10.95 -35.08 -24.64
C CYS A 254 10.52 -35.99 -23.47
N ASP A 255 10.40 -35.42 -22.27
CA ASP A 255 9.91 -36.14 -21.10
C ASP A 255 8.49 -35.72 -20.68
N GLN A 256 7.97 -36.38 -19.64
CA GLN A 256 6.64 -36.05 -19.11
C GLN A 256 6.58 -34.60 -18.58
N ASN A 257 7.69 -34.02 -18.13
CA ASN A 257 7.73 -32.65 -17.66
C ASN A 257 7.72 -31.66 -18.84
N SER A 258 8.40 -31.94 -19.94
CA SER A 258 8.37 -31.14 -21.17
C SER A 258 6.93 -30.92 -21.63
N TYR A 259 6.16 -31.99 -21.85
CA TYR A 259 4.76 -31.88 -22.25
C TYR A 259 3.88 -31.19 -21.20
N LYS A 260 4.13 -31.43 -19.90
CA LYS A 260 3.39 -30.77 -18.83
C LYS A 260 3.60 -29.25 -18.84
N GLN A 261 4.84 -28.79 -18.98
CA GLN A 261 5.14 -27.35 -19.05
C GLN A 261 4.62 -26.73 -20.34
N SER A 262 4.69 -27.44 -21.48
CA SER A 262 4.10 -26.99 -22.74
C SER A 262 2.58 -26.80 -22.64
N LEU A 263 1.85 -27.71 -22.00
CA LEU A 263 0.41 -27.57 -21.76
C LEU A 263 0.10 -26.35 -20.87
N LEU A 264 0.89 -26.09 -19.84
CA LEU A 264 0.74 -24.93 -18.96
C LEU A 264 1.08 -23.61 -19.67
N ALA A 265 2.08 -23.60 -20.55
CA ALA A 265 2.48 -22.46 -21.38
C ALA A 265 1.41 -22.05 -22.39
N VAL A 266 0.82 -23.04 -23.03
CA VAL A 266 -0.20 -22.86 -24.06
C VAL A 266 -1.59 -22.58 -23.46
N GLY A 267 -1.75 -22.79 -22.15
CA GLY A 267 -3.05 -22.82 -21.50
C GLY A 267 -3.89 -21.54 -21.49
N SER A 268 -3.35 -20.39 -21.88
CA SER A 268 -4.16 -19.18 -22.08
C SER A 268 -4.65 -18.99 -23.52
N GLY A 269 -4.29 -19.88 -24.46
CA GLY A 269 -4.62 -19.81 -25.89
C GLY A 269 -5.96 -20.47 -26.27
N GLY A 270 -6.65 -21.11 -25.32
CA GLY A 270 -7.91 -21.80 -25.57
C GLY A 270 -7.77 -23.30 -25.88
N LEU A 271 -8.78 -23.89 -26.50
CA LEU A 271 -8.87 -25.34 -26.75
C LEU A 271 -7.93 -25.87 -27.82
N ILE A 272 -7.92 -25.23 -29.00
CA ILE A 272 -7.17 -25.67 -30.19
C ILE A 272 -5.68 -25.91 -29.84
N PRO A 273 -5.03 -25.00 -29.12
CA PRO A 273 -3.61 -25.14 -28.80
C PRO A 273 -3.32 -26.30 -27.83
N VAL A 274 -4.17 -26.48 -26.82
CA VAL A 274 -4.07 -27.61 -25.87
C VAL A 274 -4.22 -28.94 -26.62
N VAL A 275 -5.15 -29.02 -27.57
CA VAL A 275 -5.43 -30.20 -28.39
C VAL A 275 -4.25 -30.55 -29.31
N GLN A 276 -3.51 -29.57 -29.80
CA GLN A 276 -2.33 -29.77 -30.64
C GLN A 276 -1.15 -30.38 -29.86
N VAL A 277 -0.86 -29.85 -28.66
CA VAL A 277 0.15 -30.43 -27.76
C VAL A 277 -0.27 -31.84 -27.33
N VAL A 278 -1.56 -32.07 -27.03
CA VAL A 278 -2.09 -33.40 -26.76
C VAL A 278 -1.91 -34.35 -27.94
N GLY A 279 -2.12 -33.87 -29.16
CA GLY A 279 -1.91 -34.67 -30.37
C GLY A 279 -0.46 -35.14 -30.55
N ARG A 280 0.53 -34.36 -30.12
CA ARG A 280 1.95 -34.74 -30.19
C ARG A 280 2.29 -35.89 -29.24
N PHE A 281 2.02 -35.75 -27.93
CA PHE A 281 2.34 -36.84 -26.99
C PHE A 281 1.46 -38.09 -27.18
N MET A 282 0.31 -37.97 -27.86
CA MET A 282 -0.51 -39.14 -28.22
C MET A 282 0.10 -40.00 -29.32
N LYS A 283 0.96 -39.45 -30.19
CA LYS A 283 1.71 -40.23 -31.18
C LYS A 283 2.78 -41.10 -30.52
N GLU A 284 3.24 -40.71 -29.34
CA GLU A 284 4.24 -41.43 -28.58
C GLU A 284 3.60 -42.45 -27.62
N PRO A 285 3.86 -43.77 -27.80
CA PRO A 285 3.19 -44.82 -27.03
C PRO A 285 3.49 -44.73 -25.52
N GLN A 286 4.69 -44.25 -25.16
CA GLN A 286 5.16 -44.08 -23.78
C GLN A 286 4.39 -43.03 -22.95
N PHE A 287 3.76 -42.05 -23.62
CA PHE A 287 3.02 -40.95 -22.97
C PHE A 287 1.50 -41.05 -23.18
N SER A 288 1.05 -41.69 -24.26
CA SER A 288 -0.36 -41.86 -24.62
C SER A 288 -1.25 -42.49 -23.52
N ARG A 289 -0.65 -43.29 -22.63
CA ARG A 289 -1.33 -43.99 -21.51
C ARG A 289 -1.14 -43.36 -20.14
N LYS A 290 -0.60 -42.13 -20.06
CA LYS A 290 -0.34 -41.47 -18.78
C LYS A 290 -1.48 -40.49 -18.39
N PRO A 291 -2.22 -40.74 -17.30
CA PRO A 291 -3.35 -39.89 -16.89
C PRO A 291 -2.92 -38.49 -16.44
N ASP A 292 -1.69 -38.33 -15.93
CA ASP A 292 -1.18 -37.03 -15.45
C ASP A 292 -1.10 -35.94 -16.54
N LEU A 293 -0.76 -36.32 -17.79
CA LEU A 293 -0.69 -35.38 -18.91
C LEU A 293 -2.09 -34.90 -19.32
N PHE A 294 -3.05 -35.83 -19.41
CA PHE A 294 -4.46 -35.49 -19.64
C PHE A 294 -5.03 -34.64 -18.51
N ASN A 295 -4.74 -34.96 -17.24
CA ASN A 295 -5.18 -34.16 -16.10
C ASN A 295 -4.61 -32.75 -16.11
N THR A 296 -3.37 -32.56 -16.57
CA THR A 296 -2.77 -31.22 -16.73
C THR A 296 -3.51 -30.44 -17.81
N ALA A 297 -3.77 -31.04 -18.98
CA ALA A 297 -4.55 -30.43 -20.06
C ALA A 297 -5.97 -30.08 -19.62
N LEU A 298 -6.64 -30.98 -18.88
CA LEU A 298 -7.98 -30.75 -18.32
C LEU A 298 -7.99 -29.65 -17.27
N SER A 299 -6.95 -29.55 -16.44
CA SER A 299 -6.85 -28.47 -15.44
C SER A 299 -6.71 -27.09 -16.08
N VAL A 300 -5.98 -27.00 -17.19
CA VAL A 300 -5.84 -25.79 -18.00
C VAL A 300 -7.19 -25.37 -18.60
N LEU A 301 -7.92 -26.30 -19.21
CA LEU A 301 -9.25 -26.02 -19.75
C LEU A 301 -10.27 -25.66 -18.64
N ALA A 302 -10.12 -26.26 -17.45
CA ALA A 302 -10.97 -25.96 -16.31
C ALA A 302 -10.79 -24.53 -15.80
N ASP A 303 -9.56 -24.01 -15.81
CA ASP A 303 -9.27 -22.62 -15.45
C ASP A 303 -9.84 -21.63 -16.47
N LEU A 304 -9.91 -22.02 -17.75
CA LEU A 304 -10.58 -21.25 -18.81
C LEU A 304 -12.12 -21.37 -18.77
N GLY A 305 -12.67 -22.38 -18.09
CA GLY A 305 -14.10 -22.68 -18.08
C GLY A 305 -14.61 -23.33 -19.37
N ASP A 306 -13.73 -23.89 -20.20
CA ASP A 306 -14.09 -24.51 -21.48
C ASP A 306 -14.54 -25.97 -21.29
N ILE A 307 -15.85 -26.15 -21.26
CA ILE A 307 -16.50 -27.46 -21.04
C ILE A 307 -16.45 -28.35 -22.27
N ASP A 308 -16.60 -27.78 -23.46
CA ASP A 308 -16.66 -28.53 -24.72
C ASP A 308 -15.28 -29.14 -25.02
N GLY A 309 -14.23 -28.39 -24.70
CA GLY A 309 -12.86 -28.87 -24.72
C GLY A 309 -12.58 -30.04 -23.77
N ILE A 310 -13.12 -29.97 -22.55
CA ILE A 310 -13.00 -31.05 -21.56
C ILE A 310 -13.65 -32.33 -22.05
N GLN A 311 -14.83 -32.26 -22.67
CA GLN A 311 -15.49 -33.44 -23.24
C GLN A 311 -14.66 -34.08 -24.36
N LEU A 312 -14.09 -33.26 -25.25
CA LEU A 312 -13.24 -33.74 -26.33
C LEU A 312 -12.00 -34.48 -25.80
N LEU A 313 -11.32 -33.89 -24.79
CA LEU A 313 -10.14 -34.51 -24.19
C LEU A 313 -10.48 -35.77 -23.39
N LEU A 314 -11.62 -35.80 -22.68
CA LEU A 314 -12.09 -37.01 -22.00
C LEU A 314 -12.38 -38.14 -23.00
N GLY A 315 -13.01 -37.84 -24.13
CA GLY A 315 -13.23 -38.81 -25.21
C GLY A 315 -11.92 -39.37 -25.77
N ARG A 316 -10.88 -38.53 -25.92
CA ARG A 316 -9.54 -38.98 -26.33
C ARG A 316 -8.85 -39.82 -25.26
N MET A 317 -8.95 -39.41 -23.98
CA MET A 317 -8.40 -40.13 -22.84
C MET A 317 -8.96 -41.56 -22.75
N LEU A 318 -10.28 -41.73 -22.93
CA LEU A 318 -10.91 -43.05 -22.92
C LEU A 318 -10.48 -43.91 -24.11
N LYS A 319 -10.35 -43.32 -25.31
CA LYS A 319 -9.88 -44.02 -26.52
C LYS A 319 -8.45 -44.55 -26.40
N THR A 320 -7.58 -43.89 -25.64
CA THR A 320 -6.20 -44.37 -25.40
C THR A 320 -6.12 -45.41 -24.28
N GLY A 321 -7.24 -45.75 -23.63
CA GLY A 321 -7.30 -46.69 -22.52
C GLY A 321 -6.98 -46.06 -21.15
N CYS A 322 -6.83 -44.74 -21.06
CA CYS A 322 -6.67 -44.03 -19.80
C CYS A 322 -8.03 -43.90 -19.09
N ARG A 323 -8.09 -44.29 -17.82
CA ARG A 323 -9.29 -44.10 -17.00
C ARG A 323 -9.26 -42.75 -16.28
N PRO A 324 -10.37 -41.99 -16.27
CA PRO A 324 -10.55 -40.82 -15.42
C PRO A 324 -10.17 -41.12 -13.97
N ASP A 325 -9.59 -40.13 -13.29
CA ASP A 325 -9.26 -40.22 -11.88
C ASP A 325 -9.94 -39.11 -11.06
N SER A 326 -9.60 -39.04 -9.78
CA SER A 326 -10.14 -38.04 -8.87
C SER A 326 -9.74 -36.59 -9.23
N ARG A 327 -8.57 -36.39 -9.86
CA ARG A 327 -8.15 -35.07 -10.35
C ARG A 327 -8.98 -34.67 -11.56
N THR A 328 -9.32 -35.63 -12.43
CA THR A 328 -10.24 -35.44 -13.57
C THR A 328 -11.61 -34.93 -13.09
N ILE A 329 -12.21 -35.54 -12.07
CA ILE A 329 -13.50 -35.10 -11.49
C ILE A 329 -13.40 -33.66 -10.96
N THR A 330 -12.30 -33.36 -10.24
CA THR A 330 -12.07 -32.02 -9.69
C THR A 330 -11.93 -30.95 -10.78
N ALA A 331 -11.24 -31.28 -11.88
CA ALA A 331 -11.11 -30.38 -13.03
C ALA A 331 -12.47 -30.09 -13.68
N ILE A 332 -13.32 -31.11 -13.87
CA ILE A 332 -14.67 -30.93 -14.43
C ILE A 332 -15.53 -30.02 -13.53
N ILE A 333 -15.50 -30.23 -12.20
CA ILE A 333 -16.23 -29.40 -11.23
C ILE A 333 -15.80 -27.93 -11.33
N ARG A 334 -14.50 -27.66 -11.40
CA ARG A 334 -13.97 -26.29 -11.57
C ARG A 334 -14.40 -25.67 -12.89
N ALA A 335 -14.29 -26.43 -13.97
CA ALA A 335 -14.68 -25.97 -15.29
C ALA A 335 -16.16 -25.59 -15.35
N MET A 336 -17.04 -26.38 -14.73
CA MET A 336 -18.47 -26.10 -14.69
C MET A 336 -18.77 -24.84 -13.90
N GLY A 337 -17.99 -24.59 -12.84
CA GLY A 337 -18.00 -23.32 -12.11
C GLY A 337 -17.63 -22.12 -12.97
N ASN A 338 -16.42 -22.17 -13.53
CA ASN A 338 -15.84 -21.07 -14.31
C ASN A 338 -16.60 -20.80 -15.62
N GLY A 339 -17.13 -21.85 -16.25
CA GLY A 339 -17.96 -21.79 -17.45
C GLY A 339 -19.42 -21.38 -17.17
N GLY A 340 -19.77 -20.97 -15.94
CA GLY A 340 -21.10 -20.45 -15.60
C GLY A 340 -22.21 -21.51 -15.53
N LYS A 341 -21.87 -22.80 -15.59
CA LYS A 341 -22.81 -23.94 -15.48
C LYS A 341 -22.84 -24.50 -14.04
N ALA A 342 -22.58 -23.68 -13.02
CA ALA A 342 -22.53 -24.13 -11.62
C ALA A 342 -23.86 -24.74 -11.12
N SER A 343 -24.99 -24.39 -11.75
CA SER A 343 -26.32 -24.92 -11.43
C SER A 343 -26.50 -26.41 -11.74
N SER A 344 -25.66 -26.97 -12.62
CA SER A 344 -25.72 -28.39 -12.99
C SER A 344 -24.81 -29.28 -12.15
N LEU A 345 -24.01 -28.71 -11.24
CA LEU A 345 -23.14 -29.46 -10.30
C LEU A 345 -23.88 -30.51 -9.46
N PRO A 346 -25.07 -30.26 -8.89
CA PRO A 346 -25.80 -31.29 -8.13
C PRO A 346 -26.21 -32.46 -9.02
N VAL A 347 -26.67 -32.18 -10.25
CA VAL A 347 -27.09 -33.20 -11.22
C VAL A 347 -25.88 -34.01 -11.68
N PHE A 348 -24.73 -33.37 -11.90
CA PHE A 348 -23.46 -34.02 -12.23
C PHE A 348 -22.99 -34.98 -11.15
N LEU A 349 -23.02 -34.57 -9.87
CA LEU A 349 -22.66 -35.45 -8.76
C LEU A 349 -23.64 -36.62 -8.60
N LEU A 350 -24.94 -36.42 -8.86
CA LEU A 350 -25.93 -37.50 -8.88
C LEU A 350 -25.67 -38.51 -10.01
N ALA A 351 -25.36 -38.03 -11.22
CA ALA A 351 -25.03 -38.87 -12.37
C ALA A 351 -23.79 -39.75 -12.12
N LEU A 352 -22.73 -39.19 -11.52
CA LEU A 352 -21.53 -39.93 -11.11
C LEU A 352 -21.79 -41.02 -10.06
N THR A 353 -22.97 -41.01 -9.43
CA THR A 353 -23.35 -42.03 -8.44
C THR A 353 -24.21 -43.15 -9.02
N GLY A 354 -24.38 -43.18 -10.35
CA GLY A 354 -25.09 -44.22 -11.08
C GLY A 354 -26.57 -43.90 -11.35
N ASN A 355 -27.02 -42.67 -11.15
CA ASN A 355 -28.40 -42.27 -11.45
C ASN A 355 -28.55 -41.98 -12.97
N ALA A 356 -29.29 -42.84 -13.67
CA ALA A 356 -29.50 -42.76 -15.12
C ALA A 356 -30.32 -41.54 -15.55
N ASP A 357 -31.31 -41.11 -14.75
CA ASP A 357 -32.17 -39.96 -15.06
C ASP A 357 -31.38 -38.65 -14.95
N ALA A 358 -30.50 -38.54 -13.95
CA ALA A 358 -29.59 -37.41 -13.81
C ALA A 358 -28.58 -37.34 -14.98
N ALA A 359 -28.11 -38.49 -15.46
CA ALA A 359 -27.23 -38.58 -16.63
C ALA A 359 -27.95 -38.11 -17.92
N HIS A 360 -29.21 -38.51 -18.10
CA HIS A 360 -30.03 -38.08 -19.22
C HIS A 360 -30.28 -36.56 -19.18
N HIS A 361 -30.59 -36.01 -18.01
CA HIS A 361 -30.82 -34.58 -17.83
C HIS A 361 -29.55 -33.72 -18.11
N LEU A 362 -28.34 -34.23 -17.80
CA LEU A 362 -27.08 -33.54 -18.13
C LEU A 362 -26.84 -33.50 -19.64
N PHE A 363 -27.18 -34.57 -20.33
CA PHE A 363 -27.05 -34.65 -21.79
C PHE A 363 -28.06 -33.72 -22.47
N GLU A 364 -29.33 -33.78 -22.09
CA GLU A 364 -30.42 -33.03 -22.74
C GLU A 364 -30.30 -31.50 -22.53
N PHE A 365 -30.00 -31.05 -21.31
CA PHE A 365 -30.02 -29.61 -20.98
C PHE A 365 -28.66 -28.92 -21.03
N HIS A 366 -27.57 -29.68 -20.97
CA HIS A 366 -26.22 -29.11 -20.88
C HIS A 366 -25.24 -29.66 -21.93
N ASN A 367 -25.72 -30.57 -22.80
CA ASN A 367 -24.94 -31.27 -23.82
C ASN A 367 -23.70 -31.96 -23.24
N LEU A 368 -23.80 -32.51 -22.02
CA LEU A 368 -22.70 -33.14 -21.30
C LEU A 368 -22.77 -34.67 -21.45
N GLN A 369 -21.94 -35.24 -22.32
CA GLN A 369 -21.84 -36.70 -22.50
C GLN A 369 -20.61 -37.26 -21.77
N PHE A 370 -20.85 -38.02 -20.70
CA PHE A 370 -19.79 -38.69 -19.94
C PHE A 370 -20.01 -40.21 -19.93
N ASP A 371 -18.95 -40.99 -20.13
CA ASP A 371 -18.98 -42.42 -19.83
C ASP A 371 -18.83 -42.62 -18.31
N LEU A 372 -19.98 -42.57 -17.62
CA LEU A 372 -20.05 -42.60 -16.15
C LEU A 372 -19.46 -43.88 -15.54
N LYS A 373 -19.39 -44.97 -16.30
CA LYS A 373 -18.80 -46.26 -15.84
C LYS A 373 -17.28 -46.21 -15.72
N ALA A 374 -16.63 -45.26 -16.39
CA ALA A 374 -15.18 -45.10 -16.39
C ALA A 374 -14.65 -44.28 -15.20
N PHE A 375 -15.53 -43.58 -14.46
CA PHE A 375 -15.13 -42.69 -13.36
C PHE A 375 -14.93 -43.45 -12.03
N PRO A 376 -13.99 -42.99 -11.18
CA PRO A 376 -13.82 -43.52 -9.84
C PRO A 376 -14.95 -43.08 -8.91
N PRO A 377 -15.16 -43.76 -7.76
CA PRO A 377 -16.16 -43.35 -6.78
C PRO A 377 -15.89 -41.94 -6.25
N LEU A 378 -16.97 -41.24 -5.90
CA LEU A 378 -16.88 -39.90 -5.34
C LEU A 378 -16.23 -39.90 -3.95
N ALA A 379 -15.24 -39.04 -3.77
CA ALA A 379 -14.61 -38.76 -2.48
C ALA A 379 -15.20 -37.48 -1.84
N PRO A 380 -15.12 -37.31 -0.51
CA PRO A 380 -15.62 -36.12 0.20
C PRO A 380 -15.11 -34.80 -0.38
N LYS A 381 -13.85 -34.78 -0.86
CA LYS A 381 -13.22 -33.61 -1.50
C LYS A 381 -13.92 -33.12 -2.77
N HIS A 382 -14.63 -33.99 -3.50
CA HIS A 382 -15.37 -33.59 -4.70
C HIS A 382 -16.63 -32.80 -4.31
N TYR A 383 -17.33 -33.23 -3.26
CA TYR A 383 -18.47 -32.50 -2.70
C TYR A 383 -18.04 -31.13 -2.17
N SER A 384 -16.91 -31.06 -1.45
CA SER A 384 -16.41 -29.78 -0.93
C SER A 384 -16.01 -28.80 -2.02
N GLU A 385 -15.35 -29.28 -3.09
CA GLU A 385 -14.99 -28.42 -4.22
C GLU A 385 -16.24 -27.92 -4.95
N ALA A 386 -17.24 -28.80 -5.16
CA ALA A 386 -18.49 -28.41 -5.79
C ALA A 386 -19.27 -27.38 -4.97
N ILE A 387 -19.36 -27.55 -3.64
CA ILE A 387 -19.99 -26.55 -2.75
C ILE A 387 -19.22 -25.23 -2.82
N ALA A 388 -17.89 -25.26 -2.76
CA ALA A 388 -17.07 -24.05 -2.84
C ALA A 388 -17.29 -23.30 -4.16
N VAL A 389 -17.30 -24.02 -5.28
CA VAL A 389 -17.55 -23.47 -6.61
C VAL A 389 -18.96 -22.88 -6.73
N SER A 390 -19.99 -23.59 -6.25
CA SER A 390 -21.37 -23.07 -6.23
C SER A 390 -21.50 -21.82 -5.37
N LEU A 391 -20.81 -21.75 -4.23
CA LEU A 391 -20.80 -20.56 -3.38
C LEU A 391 -20.10 -19.37 -4.05
N ILE A 392 -18.97 -19.59 -4.72
CA ILE A 392 -18.27 -18.55 -5.50
C ILE A 392 -19.16 -18.02 -6.63
N ALA A 393 -19.90 -18.91 -7.29
CA ALA A 393 -20.90 -18.55 -8.30
C ALA A 393 -22.17 -17.89 -7.71
N SER A 394 -22.26 -17.73 -6.39
CA SER A 394 -23.43 -17.21 -5.66
C SER A 394 -24.71 -18.05 -5.82
N ASP A 395 -24.57 -19.34 -6.14
CA ASP A 395 -25.67 -20.30 -6.28
C ASP A 395 -25.86 -21.11 -4.98
N PHE A 396 -26.46 -20.45 -3.99
CA PHE A 396 -26.65 -20.99 -2.64
C PHE A 396 -27.65 -22.15 -2.59
N GLY A 397 -28.65 -22.14 -3.48
CA GLY A 397 -29.68 -23.18 -3.56
C GLY A 397 -29.05 -24.52 -3.93
N ASN A 398 -28.19 -24.52 -4.95
CA ASN A 398 -27.51 -25.74 -5.38
C ASN A 398 -26.38 -26.15 -4.43
N ALA A 399 -25.66 -25.21 -3.82
CA ALA A 399 -24.70 -25.51 -2.75
C ALA A 399 -25.37 -26.26 -1.57
N ARG A 400 -26.57 -25.84 -1.16
CA ARG A 400 -27.36 -26.52 -0.11
C ARG A 400 -27.80 -27.92 -0.55
N ARG A 401 -28.23 -28.09 -1.80
CA ARG A 401 -28.63 -29.41 -2.34
C ARG A 401 -27.47 -30.40 -2.34
N ILE A 402 -26.26 -29.94 -2.70
CA ILE A 402 -25.04 -30.77 -2.68
C ILE A 402 -24.69 -31.18 -1.24
N LEU A 403 -24.84 -30.27 -0.28
CA LEU A 403 -24.61 -30.57 1.14
C LEU A 403 -25.63 -31.59 1.69
N LEU A 404 -26.91 -31.48 1.32
CA LEU A 404 -27.93 -32.47 1.67
C LEU A 404 -27.62 -33.83 1.03
N GLN A 405 -27.22 -33.85 -0.25
CA GLN A 405 -26.81 -35.07 -0.94
C GLN A 405 -25.59 -35.75 -0.27
N MET A 406 -24.69 -34.97 0.31
CA MET A 406 -23.55 -35.49 1.08
C MET A 406 -24.00 -36.12 2.41
N GLN A 407 -24.96 -35.49 3.09
CA GLN A 407 -25.56 -35.98 4.34
C GLN A 407 -26.39 -37.26 4.11
N ASP A 408 -27.22 -37.30 3.07
CA ASP A 408 -28.06 -38.45 2.70
C ASP A 408 -27.23 -39.71 2.41
N LYS A 409 -25.97 -39.53 1.99
CA LYS A 409 -25.03 -40.63 1.69
C LYS A 409 -24.13 -41.00 2.88
N ASN A 410 -24.39 -40.45 4.07
CA ASN A 410 -23.57 -40.63 5.28
C ASN A 410 -22.08 -40.36 5.05
N ILE A 411 -21.74 -39.43 4.15
CA ILE A 411 -20.35 -39.04 3.93
C ILE A 411 -20.02 -37.96 4.98
N GLU A 412 -19.17 -38.30 5.95
CA GLU A 412 -18.75 -37.33 6.97
C GLU A 412 -18.08 -36.11 6.33
N SER A 413 -18.46 -34.92 6.81
CA SER A 413 -17.82 -33.67 6.38
C SER A 413 -16.41 -33.61 6.93
N SER A 414 -15.43 -33.99 6.11
CA SER A 414 -14.01 -33.83 6.46
C SER A 414 -13.72 -32.38 6.90
N ASP A 415 -12.82 -32.17 7.85
CA ASP A 415 -12.39 -30.83 8.28
C ASP A 415 -11.97 -29.96 7.10
N SER A 416 -11.31 -30.54 6.08
CA SER A 416 -10.93 -29.85 4.85
C SER A 416 -12.12 -29.32 4.04
N ALA A 417 -13.25 -30.05 4.06
CA ALA A 417 -14.49 -29.63 3.42
C ALA A 417 -15.14 -28.45 4.15
N LEU A 418 -15.24 -28.54 5.49
CA LEU A 418 -15.75 -27.45 6.31
C LEU A 418 -14.86 -26.20 6.20
N GLU A 419 -13.54 -26.38 6.12
CA GLU A 419 -12.62 -25.27 5.87
C GLU A 419 -12.86 -24.59 4.53
N ALA A 420 -13.03 -25.35 3.44
CA ALA A 420 -13.29 -24.80 2.12
C ALA A 420 -14.59 -23.98 2.09
N ILE A 421 -15.65 -24.49 2.74
CA ILE A 421 -16.95 -23.84 2.88
C ILE A 421 -16.84 -22.57 3.73
N GLY A 422 -16.17 -22.63 4.88
CA GLY A 422 -15.94 -21.46 5.73
C GLY A 422 -15.14 -20.36 5.02
N ARG A 423 -14.14 -20.75 4.21
CA ARG A 423 -13.33 -19.82 3.41
C ARG A 423 -14.18 -19.11 2.36
N SER A 424 -15.04 -19.81 1.63
CA SER A 424 -15.87 -19.19 0.58
C SER A 424 -16.88 -18.20 1.18
N TYR A 425 -17.58 -18.57 2.27
CA TYR A 425 -18.47 -17.65 2.97
C TYR A 425 -17.75 -16.39 3.47
N ALA A 426 -16.56 -16.54 4.06
CA ALA A 426 -15.78 -15.42 4.57
C ALA A 426 -15.28 -14.49 3.44
N LEU A 427 -14.82 -15.05 2.31
CA LEU A 427 -14.38 -14.27 1.15
C LEU A 427 -15.53 -13.42 0.58
N ILE A 428 -16.67 -14.06 0.32
CA ILE A 428 -17.85 -13.38 -0.24
C ILE A 428 -18.31 -12.26 0.71
N ALA A 429 -18.36 -12.54 2.02
CA ALA A 429 -18.75 -11.56 3.02
C ALA A 429 -17.78 -10.36 3.08
N THR A 430 -16.47 -10.57 2.90
CA THR A 430 -15.50 -9.47 2.84
C THR A 430 -15.63 -8.63 1.59
N ASP A 431 -15.87 -9.26 0.44
CA ASP A 431 -15.97 -8.55 -0.84
C ASP A 431 -17.22 -7.68 -0.87
N SER A 432 -18.39 -8.20 -0.47
CA SER A 432 -19.63 -7.42 -0.37
C SER A 432 -19.49 -6.20 0.56
N ALA A 433 -18.81 -6.36 1.70
CA ALA A 433 -18.62 -5.28 2.67
C ALA A 433 -17.67 -4.17 2.17
N THR A 434 -16.71 -4.50 1.29
CA THR A 434 -15.76 -3.51 0.74
C THR A 434 -16.28 -2.78 -0.49
N PHE A 435 -17.16 -3.40 -1.29
CA PHE A 435 -17.80 -2.77 -2.44
C PHE A 435 -18.96 -1.86 -2.04
N GLY A 436 -19.77 -2.25 -1.04
CA GLY A 436 -20.92 -1.46 -0.58
C GLY A 436 -20.56 -0.05 -0.05
N LYS A 437 -19.34 0.16 0.45
CA LYS A 437 -18.89 1.46 1.00
C LYS A 437 -18.16 2.37 0.01
N LYS A 438 -17.92 1.92 -1.24
CA LYS A 438 -17.28 2.75 -2.29
C LYS A 438 -18.27 3.49 -3.17
N LYS A 439 -19.56 3.13 -3.17
CA LYS A 439 -20.64 3.99 -3.67
C LYS A 439 -20.94 5.03 -2.58
N LEU A 440 -20.14 6.10 -2.57
CA LEU A 440 -20.58 7.37 -2.04
C LEU A 440 -21.63 7.90 -3.03
N ASP A 441 -22.89 7.65 -2.70
CA ASP A 441 -24.06 8.52 -2.88
C ASP A 441 -25.16 7.87 -2.04
N ALA A 442 -25.45 8.48 -0.89
CA ALA A 442 -26.05 7.85 0.28
C ALA A 442 -27.58 7.62 0.20
N GLU A 443 -28.21 7.56 -0.97
CA GLU A 443 -29.67 7.51 -1.07
C GLU A 443 -30.25 6.28 -1.80
N GLN A 444 -29.44 5.36 -2.34
CA GLN A 444 -29.95 4.22 -3.12
C GLN A 444 -29.29 2.86 -2.86
N ALA A 445 -28.57 2.68 -1.74
CA ALA A 445 -28.16 1.34 -1.32
C ALA A 445 -29.31 0.65 -0.58
N SER A 446 -30.04 -0.23 -1.27
CA SER A 446 -31.09 -1.06 -0.66
C SER A 446 -30.55 -1.84 0.56
N PRO A 447 -31.23 -1.81 1.73
CA PRO A 447 -30.76 -2.45 2.97
C PRO A 447 -30.54 -3.97 2.85
N VAL A 448 -31.23 -4.62 1.90
CA VAL A 448 -31.18 -6.07 1.63
C VAL A 448 -29.76 -6.60 1.34
N GLY A 449 -28.86 -5.77 0.81
CA GLY A 449 -27.49 -6.17 0.50
C GLY A 449 -26.59 -6.37 1.73
N GLN A 450 -26.76 -5.57 2.78
CA GLN A 450 -25.91 -5.59 3.99
C GLN A 450 -26.29 -6.71 4.95
N ASP A 451 -27.59 -7.00 5.08
CA ASP A 451 -28.07 -8.12 5.90
C ASP A 451 -27.59 -9.46 5.34
N SER A 452 -27.53 -9.57 4.00
CA SER A 452 -27.01 -10.77 3.34
C SER A 452 -25.52 -11.00 3.59
N SER A 453 -24.70 -9.94 3.73
CA SER A 453 -23.26 -10.08 3.97
C SER A 453 -22.93 -10.38 5.42
N ARG A 454 -23.71 -9.82 6.36
CA ARG A 454 -23.62 -10.14 7.79
C ARG A 454 -23.98 -11.60 8.06
N ALA A 455 -25.10 -12.09 7.53
CA ALA A 455 -25.51 -13.49 7.67
C ALA A 455 -24.46 -14.48 7.11
N ARG A 456 -23.77 -14.11 6.01
CA ARG A 456 -22.66 -14.90 5.46
C ARG A 456 -21.45 -14.94 6.40
N ALA A 457 -21.11 -13.82 7.04
CA ALA A 457 -20.03 -13.79 8.02
C ALA A 457 -20.36 -14.63 9.27
N GLU A 458 -21.61 -14.59 9.74
CA GLU A 458 -22.10 -15.45 10.84
C GLU A 458 -22.07 -16.92 10.46
N SER A 459 -22.46 -17.26 9.23
CA SER A 459 -22.37 -18.63 8.69
C SER A 459 -20.92 -19.11 8.63
N ALA A 460 -19.99 -18.27 8.19
CA ALA A 460 -18.56 -18.59 8.18
C ALA A 460 -18.01 -18.85 9.59
N TYR A 461 -18.42 -18.04 10.58
CA TYR A 461 -18.06 -18.22 11.98
C TYR A 461 -18.61 -19.52 12.55
N SER A 462 -19.90 -19.82 12.31
CA SER A 462 -20.54 -21.06 12.77
C SER A 462 -19.87 -22.31 12.20
N VAL A 463 -19.50 -22.29 10.91
CA VAL A 463 -18.76 -23.38 10.28
C VAL A 463 -17.39 -23.54 10.93
N LEU A 464 -16.68 -22.44 11.20
CA LEU A 464 -15.37 -22.48 11.85
C LEU A 464 -15.43 -23.11 13.25
N CYS A 465 -16.46 -22.81 14.03
CA CYS A 465 -16.66 -23.37 15.37
C CYS A 465 -16.86 -24.89 15.39
N ARG A 466 -17.25 -25.50 14.26
CA ARG A 466 -17.43 -26.95 14.12
C ARG A 466 -16.14 -27.70 13.75
N ILE A 467 -15.05 -26.98 13.49
CA ILE A 467 -13.75 -27.55 13.12
C ILE A 467 -12.87 -27.63 14.36
N ASP A 468 -12.32 -28.80 14.65
CA ASP A 468 -11.48 -29.02 15.84
C ASP A 468 -10.16 -28.22 15.78
N LYS A 469 -9.50 -28.24 14.62
CA LYS A 469 -8.22 -27.54 14.38
C LYS A 469 -8.25 -26.70 13.10
N PRO A 470 -8.95 -25.55 13.08
CA PRO A 470 -8.99 -24.69 11.90
C PRO A 470 -7.62 -24.11 11.59
N SER A 471 -7.29 -24.01 10.32
CA SER A 471 -6.10 -23.33 9.80
C SER A 471 -6.04 -21.87 10.25
N THR A 472 -4.83 -21.37 10.52
CA THR A 472 -4.57 -19.97 10.89
C THR A 472 -5.05 -19.00 9.81
N TYR A 473 -4.97 -19.41 8.55
CA TYR A 473 -5.52 -18.67 7.42
C TYR A 473 -7.04 -18.49 7.54
N LEU A 474 -7.80 -19.57 7.76
CA LEU A 474 -9.26 -19.49 7.90
C LEU A 474 -9.67 -18.66 9.12
N LEU A 475 -8.98 -18.79 10.25
CA LEU A 475 -9.19 -17.94 11.43
C LEU A 475 -9.00 -16.45 11.11
N SER A 476 -7.90 -16.09 10.45
CA SER A 476 -7.62 -14.69 10.10
C SER A 476 -8.63 -14.13 9.11
N LEU A 477 -9.07 -14.94 8.14
CA LEU A 477 -10.00 -14.54 7.10
C LEU A 477 -11.42 -14.36 7.68
N THR A 478 -11.87 -15.28 8.54
CA THR A 478 -13.18 -15.18 9.22
C THR A 478 -13.21 -14.00 10.19
N ALA A 479 -12.16 -13.78 10.98
CA ALA A 479 -12.03 -12.60 11.86
C ALA A 479 -12.14 -11.30 11.06
N LYS A 480 -11.43 -11.22 9.93
CA LYS A 480 -11.52 -10.08 9.00
C LYS A 480 -12.93 -9.90 8.44
N SER A 481 -13.60 -11.00 8.05
CA SER A 481 -14.97 -10.95 7.51
C SER A 481 -15.99 -10.48 8.54
N CYS A 482 -15.85 -10.91 9.80
CA CYS A 482 -16.69 -10.49 10.92
C CYS A 482 -16.51 -9.00 11.20
N ALA A 483 -15.25 -8.52 11.28
CA ALA A 483 -14.95 -7.10 11.48
C ALA A 483 -15.50 -6.23 10.33
N ALA A 484 -15.38 -6.68 9.08
CA ALA A 484 -15.89 -5.95 7.92
C ALA A 484 -17.42 -5.72 7.97
N ASN A 485 -18.16 -6.68 8.52
CA ASN A 485 -19.62 -6.67 8.64
C ASN A 485 -20.14 -6.20 10.01
N GLY A 486 -19.26 -5.75 10.92
CA GLY A 486 -19.65 -5.18 12.22
C GLY A 486 -19.87 -6.19 13.35
N LEU A 487 -19.52 -7.45 13.14
CA LEU A 487 -19.56 -8.52 14.15
C LEU A 487 -18.28 -8.50 14.99
N PHE A 488 -18.05 -7.41 15.72
CA PHE A 488 -16.77 -7.19 16.40
C PHE A 488 -16.50 -8.18 17.54
N GLY A 489 -17.52 -8.61 18.30
CA GLY A 489 -17.34 -9.61 19.35
C GLY A 489 -16.81 -10.95 18.82
N HIS A 490 -17.38 -11.44 17.71
CA HIS A 490 -16.89 -12.64 17.02
C HIS A 490 -15.47 -12.45 16.48
N ALA A 491 -15.18 -11.28 15.91
CA ALA A 491 -13.85 -10.97 15.38
C ALA A 491 -12.78 -10.92 16.49
N GLN A 492 -13.13 -10.37 17.65
CA GLN A 492 -12.25 -10.26 18.81
C GLN A 492 -11.95 -11.63 19.43
N GLU A 493 -12.96 -12.49 19.60
CA GLU A 493 -12.77 -13.87 20.06
C GLU A 493 -11.81 -14.64 19.15
N LEU A 494 -11.97 -14.51 17.83
CA LEU A 494 -11.06 -15.14 16.88
C LEU A 494 -9.65 -14.56 16.95
N LEU A 495 -9.50 -13.25 17.18
CA LEU A 495 -8.20 -12.60 17.37
C LEU A 495 -7.48 -13.17 18.60
N ARG A 496 -8.16 -13.27 19.75
CA ARG A 496 -7.62 -13.86 20.97
C ARG A 496 -7.21 -15.32 20.77
N ARG A 497 -8.00 -16.11 20.02
CA ARG A 497 -7.62 -17.48 19.65
C ARG A 497 -6.33 -17.52 18.83
N ILE A 498 -6.15 -16.60 17.87
CA ILE A 498 -4.92 -16.51 17.07
C ILE A 498 -3.74 -16.10 17.96
N HIS A 499 -3.90 -15.09 18.81
CA HIS A 499 -2.89 -14.65 19.77
C HIS A 499 -2.45 -15.79 20.69
N ASN A 500 -3.38 -16.52 21.30
CA ASN A 500 -3.09 -17.65 22.18
C ASN A 500 -2.38 -18.80 21.46
N ARG A 501 -2.73 -19.09 20.20
CA ARG A 501 -2.02 -20.11 19.40
C ARG A 501 -0.57 -19.71 19.15
N MET A 502 -0.35 -18.45 18.75
CA MET A 502 1.00 -17.93 18.52
C MET A 502 1.83 -17.94 19.82
N LEU A 503 1.23 -17.54 20.95
CA LEU A 503 1.91 -17.60 22.26
C LEU A 503 2.26 -19.04 22.65
N LYS A 504 1.37 -20.01 22.44
CA LYS A 504 1.66 -21.44 22.68
C LYS A 504 2.76 -21.98 21.77
N GLU A 505 2.77 -21.56 20.50
CA GLU A 505 3.85 -21.92 19.57
C GLU A 505 5.20 -21.35 20.02
N VAL A 506 5.24 -20.13 20.57
CA VAL A 506 6.45 -19.52 21.09
C VAL A 506 6.87 -20.15 22.42
N ALA A 507 5.94 -20.37 23.35
CA ALA A 507 6.22 -21.02 24.64
C ALA A 507 6.68 -22.48 24.46
N GLY A 508 6.08 -23.22 23.51
CA GLY A 508 6.52 -24.56 23.16
C GLY A 508 7.93 -24.61 22.56
N ARG A 509 8.39 -23.52 21.91
CA ARG A 509 9.77 -23.37 21.42
C ARG A 509 10.75 -23.02 22.54
N MET A 510 10.36 -22.17 23.48
CA MET A 510 11.19 -21.81 24.64
C MET A 510 11.48 -23.02 25.55
N LEU A 511 10.57 -23.99 25.61
CA LEU A 511 10.77 -25.25 26.33
C LEU A 511 11.63 -26.27 25.57
N SER A 512 11.90 -26.05 24.27
CA SER A 512 12.61 -27.00 23.40
C SER A 512 13.98 -26.51 22.90
N ASP A 513 14.40 -25.29 23.20
CA ASP A 513 15.62 -24.73 22.58
C ASP A 513 16.91 -25.19 23.27
N ALA A 514 17.51 -26.23 22.70
CA ALA A 514 18.90 -26.15 22.27
C ALA A 514 18.92 -25.79 20.77
N GLN A 515 19.41 -24.59 20.47
CA GLN A 515 19.98 -24.12 19.20
C GLN A 515 19.06 -23.87 17.97
N PHE A 516 18.81 -22.56 17.77
CA PHE A 516 18.81 -21.79 16.52
C PHE A 516 18.52 -22.54 15.20
N GLY A 517 17.30 -22.35 14.69
CA GLY A 517 16.98 -22.73 13.31
C GLY A 517 15.50 -22.60 12.92
N LEU A 518 14.76 -21.54 13.28
CA LEU A 518 13.31 -21.47 12.98
C LEU A 518 12.69 -20.05 12.84
N GLU A 519 13.44 -19.04 12.41
CA GLU A 519 12.91 -17.66 12.30
C GLU A 519 12.02 -17.40 11.06
N ARG A 520 12.21 -18.12 9.94
CA ARG A 520 11.56 -17.78 8.65
C ARG A 520 10.07 -18.15 8.55
N SER A 521 9.60 -19.21 9.20
CA SER A 521 8.16 -19.58 9.17
C SER A 521 7.32 -18.68 10.07
N SER A 522 7.93 -18.20 11.16
CA SER A 522 7.35 -17.25 12.12
C SER A 522 7.09 -15.89 11.46
N GLU A 523 8.00 -15.42 10.61
CA GLU A 523 7.88 -14.08 10.03
C GLU A 523 6.68 -13.90 9.09
N ALA A 524 6.35 -14.92 8.28
CA ALA A 524 5.17 -14.89 7.42
C ALA A 524 3.86 -14.81 8.22
N SER A 525 3.76 -15.58 9.31
CA SER A 525 2.64 -15.57 10.24
C SER A 525 2.53 -14.23 10.99
N ARG A 526 3.66 -13.68 11.44
CA ARG A 526 3.75 -12.34 12.06
C ARG A 526 3.28 -11.23 11.12
N ARG A 527 3.73 -11.25 9.85
CA ARG A 527 3.28 -10.29 8.83
C ARG A 527 1.79 -10.46 8.51
N ALA A 528 1.26 -11.68 8.51
CA ALA A 528 -0.17 -11.94 8.32
C ALA A 528 -1.00 -11.39 9.48
N LEU A 529 -0.54 -11.57 10.72
CA LEU A 529 -1.18 -11.04 11.92
C LEU A 529 -1.20 -9.50 11.96
N SER A 530 -0.07 -8.85 11.66
CA SER A 530 -0.04 -7.37 11.56
C SER A 530 -0.99 -6.83 10.47
N LYS A 531 -1.14 -7.56 9.35
CA LYS A 531 -2.16 -7.21 8.33
C LYS A 531 -3.59 -7.38 8.85
N LEU A 532 -3.83 -8.38 9.71
CA LEU A 532 -5.12 -8.61 10.35
C LEU A 532 -5.45 -7.47 11.32
N HIS A 533 -4.53 -7.12 12.24
CA HIS A 533 -4.67 -5.98 13.18
C HIS A 533 -5.06 -4.70 12.44
N ARG A 534 -4.27 -4.32 11.42
CA ARG A 534 -4.57 -3.18 10.57
C ARG A 534 -5.95 -3.24 9.92
N SER A 535 -6.35 -4.42 9.43
CA SER A 535 -7.64 -4.59 8.77
C SER A 535 -8.79 -4.41 9.76
N MET A 536 -8.70 -5.04 10.94
CA MET A 536 -9.72 -4.96 11.99
C MET A 536 -9.87 -3.52 12.51
N MET A 537 -8.77 -2.85 12.84
CA MET A 537 -8.77 -1.46 13.30
C MET A 537 -9.36 -0.52 12.24
N ARG A 538 -9.01 -0.73 10.97
CA ARG A 538 -9.59 0.04 9.86
C ARG A 538 -11.10 -0.17 9.74
N TYR A 539 -11.62 -1.39 9.94
CA TYR A 539 -13.06 -1.62 9.90
C TYR A 539 -13.79 -0.99 11.09
N CYS A 540 -13.19 -0.97 12.28
CA CYS A 540 -13.72 -0.23 13.43
C CYS A 540 -13.80 1.27 13.11
N ALA A 541 -12.73 1.86 12.56
CA ALA A 541 -12.69 3.26 12.12
C ALA A 541 -13.73 3.59 11.04
N LEU A 542 -13.96 2.68 10.09
CA LEU A 542 -14.98 2.87 9.05
C LEU A 542 -16.39 2.89 9.62
N GLN A 543 -16.67 2.08 10.64
CA GLN A 543 -17.97 1.98 11.29
C GLN A 543 -18.17 2.97 12.45
N GLY A 544 -17.11 3.60 12.95
CA GLY A 544 -17.18 4.52 14.09
C GLY A 544 -17.44 3.82 15.43
N ASN A 545 -17.14 2.52 15.54
CA ASN A 545 -17.36 1.76 16.77
C ASN A 545 -16.08 1.80 17.64
N VAL A 546 -16.11 2.64 18.68
CA VAL A 546 -14.96 2.86 19.56
C VAL A 546 -14.78 1.77 20.59
N THR A 547 -15.86 1.23 21.14
CA THR A 547 -15.77 0.19 22.18
C THR A 547 -15.08 -1.06 21.64
N ALA A 548 -15.46 -1.47 20.42
CA ALA A 548 -14.76 -2.52 19.69
C ALA A 548 -13.30 -2.16 19.43
N ALA A 549 -13.02 -0.93 18.97
CA ALA A 549 -11.66 -0.48 18.68
C ALA A 549 -10.76 -0.52 19.93
N MET A 550 -11.23 -0.02 21.07
CA MET A 550 -10.50 -0.05 22.35
C MET A 550 -10.21 -1.48 22.80
N SER A 551 -11.22 -2.35 22.77
CA SER A 551 -11.06 -3.75 23.18
C SER A 551 -10.07 -4.52 22.31
N ILE A 552 -10.04 -4.26 21.00
CA ILE A 552 -9.09 -4.86 20.06
C ILE A 552 -7.69 -4.29 20.28
N THR A 553 -7.57 -2.97 20.53
CA THR A 553 -6.29 -2.34 20.88
C THR A 553 -5.68 -2.94 22.14
N GLU A 554 -6.51 -3.15 23.18
CA GLU A 554 -6.09 -3.80 24.42
C GLU A 554 -5.58 -5.22 24.18
N ASP A 555 -6.32 -6.04 23.43
CA ASP A 555 -5.89 -7.41 23.09
C ASP A 555 -4.56 -7.42 22.30
N ILE A 556 -4.36 -6.47 21.38
CA ILE A 556 -3.12 -6.35 20.58
C ILE A 556 -1.93 -5.98 21.46
N GLU A 557 -2.08 -4.99 22.33
CA GLU A 557 -1.00 -4.53 23.21
C GLU A 557 -0.67 -5.55 24.30
N GLN A 558 -1.68 -6.19 24.90
CA GLN A 558 -1.46 -7.30 25.83
C GLN A 558 -0.71 -8.46 25.16
N PHE A 559 -1.07 -8.81 23.92
CA PHE A 559 -0.35 -9.81 23.14
C PHE A 559 1.10 -9.40 22.86
N SER A 560 1.32 -8.14 22.48
CA SER A 560 2.65 -7.58 22.23
C SER A 560 3.54 -7.68 23.48
N ARG A 561 3.03 -7.24 24.64
CA ARG A 561 3.73 -7.34 25.93
C ARG A 561 4.08 -8.78 26.30
N ARG A 562 3.15 -9.72 26.11
CA ARG A 562 3.39 -11.15 26.36
C ARG A 562 4.44 -11.75 25.43
N MET A 563 4.47 -11.30 24.17
CA MET A 563 5.49 -11.72 23.19
C MET A 563 6.88 -11.17 23.51
N THR A 564 6.99 -9.99 24.12
CA THR A 564 8.28 -9.38 24.45
C THR A 564 8.86 -9.83 25.80
N TRP A 565 8.02 -10.04 26.82
CA TRP A 565 8.47 -10.28 28.20
C TRP A 565 8.27 -11.73 28.70
N GLY A 566 7.60 -12.58 27.93
CA GLY A 566 7.73 -14.04 28.08
C GLY A 566 7.06 -14.74 29.27
N LEU A 567 6.26 -14.08 30.14
CA LEU A 567 5.30 -14.67 31.12
C LEU A 567 4.58 -13.51 31.90
N PRO A 568 3.45 -13.75 32.60
CA PRO A 568 2.67 -12.68 33.23
C PRO A 568 3.40 -12.12 34.47
N SER A 569 3.58 -10.81 34.56
CA SER A 569 3.73 -10.17 35.86
C SER A 569 2.37 -10.17 36.54
N GLU A 570 2.13 -11.09 37.46
CA GLU A 570 1.01 -10.99 38.39
C GLU A 570 1.16 -9.65 39.13
N GLY A 571 0.26 -8.70 38.87
CA GLY A 571 0.23 -7.41 39.57
C GLY A 571 -0.05 -6.15 38.73
N ALA A 572 -0.16 -6.22 37.40
CA ALA A 572 -0.49 -5.05 36.58
C ALA A 572 -1.82 -5.25 35.83
N ASP A 573 -2.94 -5.19 36.58
CA ASP A 573 -4.25 -4.85 36.01
C ASP A 573 -4.28 -3.36 35.64
N ASP A 574 -3.36 -2.91 34.80
CA ASP A 574 -3.40 -1.59 34.19
C ASP A 574 -4.15 -1.73 32.88
N ALA A 575 -5.47 -1.70 32.94
CA ALA A 575 -6.29 -1.45 31.75
C ALA A 575 -5.72 -0.21 31.05
N ILE A 576 -5.36 -0.34 29.77
CA ILE A 576 -4.78 0.76 28.97
C ILE A 576 -5.70 2.00 29.00
N PHE A 577 -6.99 1.74 29.17
CA PHE A 577 -8.04 2.70 29.45
C PHE A 577 -8.65 2.36 30.82
N SER A 578 -8.10 2.89 31.91
CA SER A 578 -8.62 2.66 33.26
C SER A 578 -10.07 3.15 33.40
N SER A 579 -10.91 2.32 34.02
CA SER A 579 -12.37 2.49 34.11
C SER A 579 -12.85 3.38 35.28
N GLU A 580 -11.98 4.19 35.88
CA GLU A 580 -12.34 5.11 36.98
C GLU A 580 -12.95 6.44 36.51
N PHE A 581 -13.50 6.52 35.29
CA PHE A 581 -14.14 7.74 34.79
C PHE A 581 -15.62 7.53 34.53
N VAL A 582 -16.36 7.16 35.57
CA VAL A 582 -17.82 7.28 35.64
C VAL A 582 -18.15 8.34 36.71
N ASP A 583 -18.80 9.40 36.23
CA ASP A 583 -19.58 10.40 36.97
C ASP A 583 -18.96 11.10 38.19
N THR A 584 -18.28 12.21 37.92
CA THR A 584 -18.58 13.47 38.64
C THR A 584 -18.49 14.64 37.65
N GLU A 585 -19.62 15.31 37.44
CA GLU A 585 -19.63 16.72 37.06
C GLU A 585 -19.09 17.51 38.27
N GLU A 586 -18.42 18.63 38.00
CA GLU A 586 -17.77 19.54 38.98
C GLU A 586 -16.32 19.17 39.34
N ASP A 587 -15.38 19.81 38.64
CA ASP A 587 -14.23 20.53 39.21
C ASP A 587 -13.33 21.02 38.06
N GLU A 588 -13.65 22.21 37.53
CA GLU A 588 -12.81 22.97 36.59
C GLU A 588 -11.73 23.76 37.34
N GLU A 589 -10.85 23.13 38.14
CA GLU A 589 -9.71 23.86 38.72
C GLU A 589 -8.66 22.92 39.33
N ASP A 590 -8.05 22.02 38.55
CA ASP A 590 -6.71 21.53 38.88
C ASP A 590 -5.94 21.04 37.64
N SER A 591 -5.21 21.97 37.05
CA SER A 591 -4.27 21.72 35.97
C SER A 591 -2.91 21.32 36.55
N SER A 592 -2.76 20.07 37.01
CA SER A 592 -1.44 19.49 37.26
C SER A 592 -1.35 18.01 36.89
N GLY A 593 -0.51 17.71 35.89
CA GLY A 593 0.22 16.46 35.75
C GLY A 593 -0.54 15.15 35.51
N ILE A 594 -1.13 14.94 34.33
CA ILE A 594 -1.24 13.57 33.81
C ILE A 594 0.13 13.17 33.23
N VAL A 595 1.02 12.67 34.10
CA VAL A 595 2.29 12.05 33.72
C VAL A 595 2.03 10.56 33.50
N PHE A 596 1.86 10.13 32.24
CA PHE A 596 1.92 8.72 31.90
C PHE A 596 3.39 8.28 31.82
N ASN A 597 3.88 7.66 32.90
CA ASN A 597 5.18 7.00 32.94
C ASN A 597 5.10 5.66 32.21
N GLY A 598 5.39 5.67 30.92
CA GLY A 598 5.48 4.47 30.10
C GLY A 598 5.83 4.82 28.67
N SER A 599 7.05 5.32 28.44
CA SER A 599 7.56 5.62 27.10
C SER A 599 7.52 4.34 26.25
N PRO A 600 6.70 4.26 25.18
CA PRO A 600 6.86 3.22 24.19
C PRO A 600 8.18 3.52 23.46
N SER A 601 9.26 2.79 23.76
CA SER A 601 10.46 2.86 22.93
C SER A 601 10.04 2.64 21.48
N VAL A 602 10.49 3.49 20.54
CA VAL A 602 10.15 3.42 19.11
C VAL A 602 10.26 1.96 18.65
N ALA A 603 9.11 1.30 18.55
CA ALA A 603 9.09 -0.15 18.44
C ALA A 603 9.71 -0.53 17.10
N SER A 604 10.66 -1.46 17.11
CA SER A 604 11.33 -1.97 15.91
C SER A 604 10.29 -2.35 14.84
N GLU A 605 10.62 -2.25 13.54
CA GLU A 605 9.69 -2.58 12.45
C GLU A 605 9.06 -3.99 12.58
N HIS A 606 9.72 -4.87 13.35
CA HIS A 606 9.34 -6.24 13.67
C HIS A 606 8.38 -6.40 14.87
N SER A 607 8.01 -5.31 15.56
CA SER A 607 7.01 -5.33 16.63
C SER A 607 5.61 -5.73 16.13
N LEU A 608 4.92 -6.54 16.95
CA LEU A 608 3.57 -7.06 16.70
C LEU A 608 2.47 -6.25 17.40
N GLY A 609 2.85 -5.20 18.13
CA GLY A 609 1.93 -4.24 18.77
C GLY A 609 1.35 -3.24 17.77
N MET A 610 0.61 -2.27 18.32
CA MET A 610 -0.06 -1.22 17.56
C MET A 610 0.94 -0.33 16.82
N LYS A 611 0.71 -0.16 15.52
CA LYS A 611 1.49 0.73 14.66
C LYS A 611 0.75 2.04 14.42
N VAL A 612 1.46 3.04 13.91
CA VAL A 612 0.89 4.37 13.57
C VAL A 612 -0.46 4.31 12.82
N PRO A 613 -0.65 3.50 11.76
CA PRO A 613 -1.94 3.44 11.06
C PRO A 613 -3.09 2.87 11.91
N GLU A 614 -2.78 2.01 12.87
CA GLU A 614 -3.74 1.40 13.79
C GLU A 614 -4.15 2.40 14.87
N TRP A 615 -3.20 3.15 15.44
CA TRP A 615 -3.48 4.27 16.36
C TRP A 615 -4.34 5.36 15.71
N ILE A 616 -4.02 5.76 14.48
CA ILE A 616 -4.85 6.71 13.72
C ILE A 616 -6.25 6.14 13.46
N SER A 617 -6.37 4.84 13.23
CA SER A 617 -7.69 4.20 13.05
C SER A 617 -8.53 4.27 14.33
N LEU A 618 -7.92 4.13 15.52
CA LEU A 618 -8.61 4.35 16.79
C LEU A 618 -9.07 5.80 16.95
N LEU A 619 -8.23 6.78 16.61
CA LEU A 619 -8.60 8.20 16.60
C LEU A 619 -9.78 8.49 15.66
N ILE A 620 -9.81 7.89 14.47
CA ILE A 620 -10.92 8.04 13.53
C ILE A 620 -12.21 7.45 14.10
N ALA A 621 -12.13 6.27 14.75
CA ALA A 621 -13.28 5.68 15.41
C ALA A 621 -13.82 6.61 16.51
N ALA A 622 -12.93 7.11 17.38
CA ALA A 622 -13.24 8.00 18.49
C ALA A 622 -13.82 9.34 18.06
N SER A 623 -13.27 9.91 16.99
CA SER A 623 -13.76 11.15 16.38
C SER A 623 -15.19 10.99 15.85
N LYS A 624 -15.48 9.88 15.15
CA LYS A 624 -16.83 9.61 14.63
C LYS A 624 -17.88 9.37 15.71
N SER A 625 -17.50 8.80 16.85
CA SER A 625 -18.43 8.60 17.97
C SER A 625 -18.50 9.81 18.92
N GLY A 626 -17.68 10.85 18.70
CA GLY A 626 -17.60 12.03 19.57
C GLY A 626 -16.99 11.79 20.95
N GLN A 627 -16.20 10.73 21.14
CA GLN A 627 -15.54 10.43 22.42
C GLN A 627 -14.16 11.11 22.52
N TRP A 628 -14.17 12.40 22.88
CA TRP A 628 -12.96 13.24 22.89
C TRP A 628 -11.89 12.78 23.89
N LYS A 629 -12.27 12.19 25.04
CA LYS A 629 -11.32 11.66 26.04
C LYS A 629 -10.44 10.56 25.44
N VAL A 630 -11.05 9.63 24.69
CA VAL A 630 -10.33 8.55 23.99
C VAL A 630 -9.41 9.12 22.89
N CYS A 631 -9.85 10.17 22.19
CA CYS A 631 -8.98 10.87 21.24
C CYS A 631 -7.74 11.46 21.91
N LEU A 632 -7.91 12.12 23.06
CA LEU A 632 -6.82 12.76 23.78
C LEU A 632 -5.80 11.74 24.31
N THR A 633 -6.27 10.67 24.94
CA THR A 633 -5.38 9.60 25.44
C THR A 633 -4.67 8.89 24.29
N THR A 634 -5.39 8.58 23.21
CA THR A 634 -4.81 7.92 22.04
C THR A 634 -3.73 8.78 21.36
N LEU A 635 -3.89 10.11 21.35
CA LEU A 635 -2.95 11.03 20.74
C LEU A 635 -1.58 11.02 21.47
N GLN A 636 -1.55 10.76 22.78
CA GLN A 636 -0.30 10.59 23.54
C GLN A 636 0.51 9.38 23.08
N PHE A 637 -0.12 8.31 22.60
CA PHE A 637 0.61 7.15 22.04
C PHE A 637 1.27 7.47 20.69
N LEU A 638 0.89 8.56 20.01
CA LEU A 638 1.58 9.02 18.80
C LEU A 638 2.86 9.79 19.12
N ARG A 639 3.03 10.30 20.34
CA ARG A 639 4.16 11.16 20.74
C ARG A 639 5.53 10.58 20.34
N PRO A 640 5.90 9.33 20.65
CA PRO A 640 7.22 8.80 20.30
C PRO A 640 7.47 8.75 18.78
N TYR A 641 6.41 8.54 18.00
CA TYR A 641 6.51 8.52 16.54
C TYR A 641 6.64 9.93 15.95
N VAL A 642 6.01 10.92 16.58
CA VAL A 642 6.13 12.33 16.19
C VAL A 642 7.51 12.87 16.58
N GLU A 643 7.97 12.59 17.79
CA GLU A 643 9.33 12.95 18.25
C GLU A 643 10.41 12.29 17.38
N ALA A 644 10.18 11.08 16.87
CA ALA A 644 11.11 10.45 15.91
C ALA A 644 11.22 11.18 14.55
N THR A 645 10.27 12.05 14.21
CA THR A 645 10.34 12.91 13.02
C THR A 645 11.06 14.24 13.26
N HIS A 646 11.43 14.52 14.51
CA HIS A 646 12.25 15.66 14.93
C HIS A 646 13.70 15.51 14.40
N LEU A 647 14.40 16.63 14.24
CA LEU A 647 15.77 16.72 13.68
C LEU A 647 16.71 15.62 14.21
N GLN A 648 17.40 14.91 13.31
CA GLN A 648 18.60 14.13 13.67
C GLN A 648 19.78 15.08 13.89
N ASN A 649 20.75 14.66 14.71
CA ASN A 649 21.87 15.47 15.24
C ASN A 649 22.67 16.27 14.19
N ASP A 650 22.60 15.94 12.90
CA ASP A 650 23.36 16.60 11.82
C ASP A 650 22.60 17.76 11.13
N GLY A 651 21.43 18.15 11.63
CA GLY A 651 20.66 19.29 11.09
C GLY A 651 20.03 19.06 9.71
N ARG A 652 20.31 17.93 9.04
CA ARG A 652 19.75 17.56 7.74
C ARG A 652 18.53 16.65 7.88
N ARG A 653 17.49 16.95 7.10
CA ARG A 653 16.24 16.17 7.05
C ARG A 653 16.33 15.15 5.93
N THR A 654 15.90 13.92 6.18
CA THR A 654 15.71 12.92 5.13
C THR A 654 14.31 13.02 4.54
N GLU A 655 14.15 12.78 3.23
CA GLU A 655 12.83 12.70 2.58
C GLU A 655 11.89 11.72 3.30
N LYS A 656 12.45 10.66 3.88
CA LYS A 656 11.73 9.66 4.69
C LYS A 656 11.07 10.28 5.93
N SER A 657 11.75 11.20 6.63
CA SER A 657 11.20 11.90 7.81
C SER A 657 9.99 12.78 7.44
N ASN A 658 10.04 13.46 6.28
CA ASN A 658 8.92 14.27 5.79
C ASN A 658 7.70 13.41 5.43
N ASP A 659 7.92 12.26 4.79
CA ASP A 659 6.86 11.30 4.48
C ASP A 659 6.25 10.65 5.72
N ASP A 660 7.05 10.39 6.76
CA ASP A 660 6.59 9.83 8.01
C ASP A 660 5.77 10.85 8.83
N TYR A 661 6.18 12.13 8.85
CA TYR A 661 5.38 13.21 9.44
C TYR A 661 4.01 13.34 8.73
N LYS A 662 3.98 13.34 7.39
CA LYS A 662 2.73 13.41 6.61
C LYS A 662 1.77 12.25 6.89
N LYS A 663 2.27 11.08 7.31
CA LYS A 663 1.41 9.94 7.70
C LYS A 663 0.76 10.13 9.07
N LEU A 664 1.38 10.93 9.96
CA LEU A 664 0.92 11.20 11.32
C LEU A 664 -0.11 12.32 11.41
N THR A 665 -0.02 13.33 10.52
CA THR A 665 -0.89 14.52 10.53
C THR A 665 -2.40 14.25 10.54
N PRO A 666 -2.95 13.20 9.90
CA PRO A 666 -4.40 12.94 9.98
C PRO A 666 -4.87 12.69 11.41
N GLY A 667 -4.03 12.10 12.27
CA GLY A 667 -4.36 11.84 13.68
C GLY A 667 -4.74 13.11 14.44
N LEU A 668 -3.94 14.16 14.31
CA LEU A 668 -4.22 15.45 14.95
C LEU A 668 -5.51 16.07 14.39
N THR A 669 -5.70 16.04 13.08
CA THR A 669 -6.91 16.59 12.45
C THR A 669 -8.19 15.94 12.98
N TYR A 670 -8.24 14.61 13.07
CA TYR A 670 -9.42 13.91 13.59
C TYR A 670 -9.66 14.15 15.08
N ALA A 671 -8.58 14.29 15.87
CA ALA A 671 -8.68 14.65 17.28
C ALA A 671 -9.28 16.06 17.44
N MET A 672 -8.81 17.04 16.66
CA MET A 672 -9.34 18.41 16.70
C MET A 672 -10.80 18.47 16.26
N GLN A 673 -11.17 17.77 15.18
CA GLN A 673 -12.56 17.67 14.74
C GLN A 673 -13.47 17.04 15.81
N CYS A 674 -12.96 16.09 16.59
CA CYS A 674 -13.71 15.52 17.71
C CYS A 674 -13.94 16.55 18.83
N MET A 675 -12.93 17.36 19.16
CA MET A 675 -13.04 18.42 20.17
C MET A 675 -13.96 19.55 19.71
N GLU A 676 -14.07 19.78 18.40
CA GLU A 676 -14.95 20.79 17.81
C GLU A 676 -16.42 20.56 18.16
N LEU A 677 -16.87 19.30 18.16
CA LEU A 677 -18.26 18.92 18.47
C LEU A 677 -18.74 19.43 19.84
N ARG A 678 -17.86 19.44 20.85
CA ARG A 678 -18.17 19.90 22.22
C ARG A 678 -17.52 21.24 22.58
N SER A 679 -16.74 21.81 21.66
CA SER A 679 -16.07 23.11 21.82
C SER A 679 -15.16 23.19 23.07
N HIS A 680 -14.36 22.15 23.31
CA HIS A 680 -13.37 22.09 24.39
C HIS A 680 -12.10 22.89 24.03
N TYR A 681 -12.09 24.19 24.33
CA TYR A 681 -11.01 25.09 23.91
C TYR A 681 -9.67 24.86 24.62
N ALA A 682 -9.68 24.60 25.94
CA ALA A 682 -8.45 24.44 26.72
C ALA A 682 -7.58 23.26 26.22
N TRP A 683 -8.21 22.11 26.02
CA TRP A 683 -7.55 20.93 25.44
C TRP A 683 -7.13 21.16 23.99
N THR A 684 -7.87 21.95 23.22
CA THR A 684 -7.51 22.29 21.84
C THR A 684 -6.19 23.07 21.77
N ILE A 685 -6.01 24.07 22.64
CA ILE A 685 -4.77 24.85 22.70
C ILE A 685 -3.61 23.95 23.10
N ARG A 686 -3.78 23.23 24.22
CA ARG A 686 -2.75 22.35 24.77
C ARG A 686 -2.30 21.29 23.77
N THR A 687 -3.23 20.65 23.05
CA THR A 687 -2.87 19.60 22.09
C THR A 687 -2.15 20.12 20.86
N ILE A 688 -2.45 21.35 20.39
CA ILE A 688 -1.67 21.96 19.31
C ILE A 688 -0.27 22.32 19.82
N ASP A 689 -0.16 22.85 21.03
CA ASP A 689 1.13 23.19 21.65
C ASP A 689 2.01 21.96 21.86
N ASP A 690 1.44 20.90 22.44
CA ASP A 690 2.10 19.62 22.60
C ASP A 690 2.56 19.08 21.23
N TRP A 691 1.73 19.19 20.19
CA TRP A 691 2.10 18.73 18.84
C TRP A 691 3.24 19.54 18.21
N ILE A 692 3.24 20.87 18.38
CA ILE A 692 4.33 21.74 17.94
C ILE A 692 5.61 21.37 18.68
N GLN A 693 5.52 21.09 19.99
CA GLN A 693 6.65 20.67 20.80
C GLN A 693 7.19 19.29 20.38
N TRP A 694 6.32 18.32 20.11
CA TRP A 694 6.74 16.96 19.72
C TRP A 694 7.36 16.92 18.33
N SER A 695 6.75 17.63 17.37
CA SER A 695 7.18 17.58 15.97
C SER A 695 8.27 18.59 15.65
N GLY A 696 8.31 19.70 16.37
CA GLY A 696 9.14 20.86 16.04
C GLY A 696 8.69 21.59 14.76
N ARG A 697 7.59 21.18 14.14
CA ARG A 697 7.15 21.59 12.79
C ARG A 697 5.81 22.32 12.82
N ARG A 698 5.40 22.88 11.67
CA ARG A 698 4.07 23.47 11.49
C ARG A 698 2.98 22.37 11.60
N PRO A 699 1.92 22.56 12.40
CA PRO A 699 0.82 21.61 12.50
C PRO A 699 0.00 21.55 11.20
N PRO A 700 -0.82 20.50 10.97
CA PRO A 700 -1.69 20.43 9.80
C PRO A 700 -2.75 21.55 9.80
N ARG A 701 -2.90 22.24 8.65
CA ARG A 701 -3.83 23.36 8.46
C ARG A 701 -5.27 23.04 8.90
N GLU A 702 -5.75 21.83 8.63
CA GLU A 702 -7.13 21.43 8.94
C GLU A 702 -7.38 21.33 10.45
N ALA A 703 -6.36 20.91 11.22
CA ALA A 703 -6.42 20.86 12.67
C ALA A 703 -6.48 22.28 13.26
N VAL A 704 -5.60 23.18 12.79
CA VAL A 704 -5.56 24.59 13.24
C VAL A 704 -6.85 25.31 12.88
N ASN A 705 -7.38 25.12 11.67
CA ASN A 705 -8.66 25.71 11.26
C ASN A 705 -9.81 25.26 12.17
N SER A 706 -9.81 24.00 12.61
CA SER A 706 -10.81 23.48 13.55
C SER A 706 -10.63 24.11 14.93
N ALA A 707 -9.40 24.33 15.38
CA ALA A 707 -9.11 25.05 16.61
C ALA A 707 -9.56 26.51 16.59
N PHE A 708 -9.31 27.24 15.51
CA PHE A 708 -9.80 28.62 15.37
C PHE A 708 -11.32 28.70 15.46
N ARG A 709 -12.06 27.75 14.86
CA ARG A 709 -13.53 27.68 15.00
C ARG A 709 -13.97 27.45 16.45
N ILE A 710 -13.27 26.59 17.19
CA ILE A 710 -13.56 26.32 18.61
C ILE A 710 -13.38 27.58 19.46
N LEU A 711 -12.24 28.26 19.29
CA LEU A 711 -11.88 29.46 20.06
C LEU A 711 -12.78 30.65 19.73
N ALA A 712 -13.04 30.89 18.44
CA ALA A 712 -13.92 31.96 18.00
C ALA A 712 -15.35 31.76 18.52
N LYS A 713 -15.90 30.53 18.47
CA LYS A 713 -17.24 30.22 19.00
C LYS A 713 -17.37 30.50 20.51
N ARG A 714 -16.26 30.46 21.26
CA ARG A 714 -16.21 30.76 22.70
C ARG A 714 -15.87 32.22 23.02
N GLY A 715 -15.68 33.06 22.01
CA GLY A 715 -15.37 34.47 22.23
C GLY A 715 -13.90 34.75 22.59
N ARG A 716 -12.99 33.79 22.43
CA ARG A 716 -11.58 33.91 22.86
C ARG A 716 -10.67 34.35 21.71
N SER A 717 -10.81 35.61 21.28
CA SER A 717 -10.03 36.20 20.19
C SER A 717 -8.53 36.30 20.48
N ASP A 718 -8.14 36.64 21.71
CA ASP A 718 -6.72 36.75 22.10
C ASP A 718 -5.97 35.41 21.93
N GLU A 719 -6.64 34.31 22.26
CA GLU A 719 -6.10 32.96 22.08
C GLU A 719 -6.01 32.55 20.61
N VAL A 720 -6.93 33.02 19.75
CA VAL A 720 -6.83 32.83 18.29
C VAL A 720 -5.57 33.52 17.76
N HIS A 721 -5.33 34.77 18.17
CA HIS A 721 -4.16 35.52 17.76
C HIS A 721 -2.85 34.89 18.29
N SER A 722 -2.83 34.47 19.56
CA SER A 722 -1.70 33.74 20.16
C SER A 722 -1.44 32.38 19.49
N LEU A 723 -2.47 31.64 19.12
CA LEU A 723 -2.32 30.37 18.41
C LEU A 723 -1.82 30.58 16.98
N LEU A 724 -2.32 31.60 16.28
CA LEU A 724 -1.90 31.97 14.94
C LEU A 724 -0.41 32.34 14.90
N THR A 725 0.02 33.23 15.79
CA THR A 725 1.44 33.65 15.88
C THR A 725 2.39 32.48 16.13
N ARG A 726 2.02 31.55 17.02
CA ARG A 726 2.80 30.33 17.30
C ARG A 726 2.84 29.35 16.12
N CYS A 727 1.74 29.18 15.39
CA CYS A 727 1.71 28.30 14.21
C CYS A 727 2.54 28.85 13.04
N LEU A 728 2.69 30.18 12.94
CA LEU A 728 3.48 30.86 11.92
C LEU A 728 4.99 30.78 12.22
N HIS A 729 5.35 30.83 13.50
CA HIS A 729 6.73 30.80 14.00
C HIS A 729 6.99 29.54 14.85
N PRO A 730 7.00 28.34 14.23
CA PRO A 730 7.42 27.14 14.94
C PRO A 730 8.89 27.25 15.36
N PRO A 731 9.33 26.50 16.38
CA PRO A 731 10.71 26.53 16.88
C PRO A 731 11.76 26.12 15.82
N ILE A 732 11.38 25.44 14.74
CA ILE A 732 12.28 25.05 13.64
C ILE A 732 11.65 25.50 12.30
N SER A 733 12.41 26.20 11.45
CA SER A 733 11.92 26.65 10.13
C SER A 733 11.82 25.50 9.13
N ASP A 734 10.67 25.37 8.46
CA ASP A 734 10.48 24.43 7.35
C ASP A 734 10.94 25.07 6.03
N GLU A 735 11.98 24.51 5.38
CA GLU A 735 12.52 25.01 4.09
C GLU A 735 11.70 24.59 2.85
N GLU A 736 10.73 23.68 2.97
CA GLU A 736 9.98 23.14 1.81
C GLU A 736 8.73 23.96 1.44
N THR A 737 8.93 24.87 0.47
CA THR A 737 8.13 25.11 -0.75
C THR A 737 6.61 25.35 -0.74
N ASP A 738 5.96 25.66 0.39
CA ASP A 738 4.55 26.13 0.39
C ASP A 738 4.23 27.21 1.45
N GLY A 739 5.28 27.88 1.98
CA GLY A 739 5.16 28.83 3.10
C GLY A 739 4.07 29.89 2.92
N THR A 740 4.01 30.52 1.75
CA THR A 740 3.03 31.57 1.45
C THR A 740 1.59 31.06 1.41
N MET A 741 1.35 29.85 0.88
CA MET A 741 0.00 29.28 0.76
C MET A 741 -0.53 28.78 2.11
N TYR A 742 0.34 28.23 2.96
CA TYR A 742 -0.02 27.79 4.31
C TYR A 742 -0.38 28.99 5.20
N GLU A 743 0.46 30.02 5.20
CA GLU A 743 0.25 31.24 6.00
C GLU A 743 -1.02 31.97 5.56
N LEU A 744 -1.22 32.13 4.25
CA LEU A 744 -2.44 32.69 3.69
C LEU A 744 -3.68 31.89 4.15
N SER A 745 -3.62 30.56 4.09
CA SER A 745 -4.72 29.71 4.54
C SER A 745 -5.05 29.90 6.02
N LEU A 746 -4.04 30.08 6.88
CA LEU A 746 -4.26 30.28 8.32
C LEU A 746 -4.90 31.63 8.60
N PHE A 747 -4.35 32.73 8.04
CA PHE A 747 -4.93 34.06 8.20
C PHE A 747 -6.38 34.11 7.71
N VAL A 748 -6.64 33.62 6.50
CA VAL A 748 -7.99 33.56 5.94
C VAL A 748 -8.93 32.73 6.83
N SER A 749 -8.46 31.61 7.37
CA SER A 749 -9.28 30.75 8.24
C SER A 749 -9.58 31.39 9.61
N ALA A 750 -8.62 32.10 10.21
CA ALA A 750 -8.79 32.81 11.47
C ALA A 750 -9.80 33.96 11.33
N ILE A 751 -9.64 34.79 10.29
CA ILE A 751 -10.59 35.87 9.94
C ILE A 751 -11.98 35.29 9.71
N THR A 752 -12.08 34.18 8.97
CA THR A 752 -13.38 33.53 8.70
C THR A 752 -14.03 32.96 9.97
N ALA A 753 -13.24 32.41 10.90
CA ALA A 753 -13.76 31.89 12.15
C ALA A 753 -14.29 33.01 13.06
N LEU A 754 -13.55 34.10 13.20
CA LEU A 754 -13.95 35.27 14.00
C LEU A 754 -15.16 35.99 13.40
N HIS A 755 -15.19 36.20 12.08
CA HIS A 755 -16.32 36.79 11.37
C HIS A 755 -17.62 36.01 11.60
N LYS A 756 -17.56 34.67 11.51
CA LYS A 756 -18.72 33.80 11.78
C LYS A 756 -19.17 33.82 13.24
N ALA A 757 -18.28 34.14 14.17
CA ALA A 757 -18.60 34.31 15.58
C ALA A 757 -19.14 35.72 15.92
N GLY A 758 -19.18 36.64 14.94
CA GLY A 758 -19.60 38.04 15.15
C GLY A 758 -18.53 38.94 15.76
N LEU A 759 -17.29 38.47 15.87
CA LEU A 759 -16.14 39.21 16.40
C LEU A 759 -15.44 39.97 15.27
N TYR A 760 -16.09 41.02 14.77
CA TYR A 760 -15.63 41.71 13.57
C TYR A 760 -14.38 42.57 13.79
N ASN A 761 -14.25 43.21 14.96
CA ASN A 761 -13.10 44.10 15.22
C ASN A 761 -11.80 43.28 15.33
N GLU A 762 -11.88 42.12 15.97
CA GLU A 762 -10.76 41.21 16.15
C GLU A 762 -10.39 40.52 14.83
N ALA A 763 -11.37 40.29 13.95
CA ALA A 763 -11.12 39.85 12.59
C ALA A 763 -10.40 40.93 11.76
N ASP A 764 -10.75 42.21 11.96
CA ASP A 764 -10.09 43.36 11.33
C ASP A 764 -8.62 43.47 11.77
N ASP A 765 -8.32 43.25 13.06
CA ASP A 765 -6.94 43.26 13.59
C ASP A 765 -6.07 42.18 12.93
N ILE A 766 -6.55 40.93 12.85
CA ILE A 766 -5.84 39.83 12.17
C ILE A 766 -5.68 40.11 10.66
N PHE A 767 -6.67 40.77 10.03
CA PHE A 767 -6.56 41.19 8.64
C PHE A 767 -5.43 42.21 8.44
N VAL A 768 -5.31 43.20 9.33
CA VAL A 768 -4.22 44.19 9.30
C VAL A 768 -2.87 43.50 9.44
N ASP A 769 -2.73 42.54 10.36
CA ASP A 769 -1.48 41.78 10.53
C ASP A 769 -1.11 40.96 9.28
N ALA A 770 -2.10 40.36 8.63
CA ALA A 770 -1.90 39.60 7.40
C ALA A 770 -1.46 40.46 6.21
N VAL A 771 -1.95 41.71 6.15
CA VAL A 771 -1.52 42.70 5.14
C VAL A 771 -0.13 43.23 5.47
N ALA A 772 0.15 43.52 6.75
CA ALA A 772 1.44 44.04 7.21
C ALA A 772 2.59 43.04 7.01
N SER A 773 2.31 41.73 7.13
CA SER A 773 3.25 40.65 6.84
C SER A 773 3.47 40.40 5.34
N GLY A 774 2.66 41.01 4.46
CA GLY A 774 2.73 40.83 3.01
C GLY A 774 2.11 39.52 2.51
N THR A 775 1.41 38.77 3.37
CA THR A 775 0.78 37.49 3.01
C THR A 775 -0.54 37.68 2.26
N LEU A 776 -1.35 38.68 2.63
CA LEU A 776 -2.63 39.01 2.00
C LEU A 776 -2.51 40.23 1.09
N PRO A 777 -2.87 40.13 -0.21
CA PRO A 777 -2.85 41.30 -1.09
C PRO A 777 -3.97 42.27 -0.70
N PHE A 778 -3.61 43.53 -0.44
CA PHE A 778 -4.55 44.62 -0.17
C PHE A 778 -4.06 45.88 -0.88
N ASN A 779 -4.73 46.21 -1.99
CA ASN A 779 -4.41 47.37 -2.81
C ASN A 779 -5.60 48.35 -2.78
N LEU A 780 -5.34 49.53 -2.21
CA LEU A 780 -6.24 50.68 -2.24
C LEU A 780 -5.68 51.64 -3.28
N GLU A 781 -6.10 51.47 -4.53
CA GLU A 781 -5.59 52.29 -5.63
C GLU A 781 -6.31 53.63 -5.68
N LYS A 782 -5.54 54.73 -5.65
CA LYS A 782 -6.03 56.09 -5.90
C LYS A 782 -5.81 56.40 -7.38
N GLN A 783 -6.80 56.12 -8.21
CA GLN A 783 -6.70 56.40 -9.65
C GLN A 783 -7.16 57.83 -9.94
N THR A 784 -6.31 58.62 -10.58
CA THR A 784 -6.65 59.96 -11.10
C THR A 784 -7.02 59.84 -12.57
N TYR A 785 -8.30 59.97 -12.90
CA TYR A 785 -8.77 60.05 -14.30
C TYR A 785 -9.26 61.48 -14.57
N GLY A 786 -8.37 62.33 -15.07
CA GLY A 786 -8.70 63.73 -15.35
C GLY A 786 -8.94 64.54 -14.07
N ILE A 787 -10.11 65.18 -13.95
CA ILE A 787 -10.49 66.05 -12.81
C ILE A 787 -11.07 65.21 -11.64
N GLU A 788 -11.59 64.01 -11.90
CA GLU A 788 -12.15 63.11 -10.88
C GLU A 788 -11.07 62.17 -10.31
N ARG A 789 -10.96 62.11 -8.99
CA ARG A 789 -10.17 61.06 -8.31
C ARG A 789 -11.13 59.92 -7.98
N ARG A 790 -10.76 58.66 -8.19
CA ARG A 790 -11.60 57.52 -7.79
C ARG A 790 -10.83 56.57 -6.90
N PHE A 791 -11.47 56.13 -5.84
CA PHE A 791 -10.93 55.12 -4.93
C PHE A 791 -11.41 53.76 -5.38
N THR A 792 -10.49 52.89 -5.81
CA THR A 792 -10.82 51.53 -6.22
C THR A 792 -10.35 50.55 -5.16
N LEU A 793 -11.29 49.85 -4.54
CA LEU A 793 -11.04 48.74 -3.62
C LEU A 793 -11.29 47.42 -4.33
N ASP A 794 -10.25 46.62 -4.45
CA ASP A 794 -10.31 45.34 -5.14
C ASP A 794 -10.49 44.16 -4.17
N LEU A 795 -11.65 43.51 -4.24
CA LEU A 795 -12.02 42.35 -3.42
C LEU A 795 -12.07 41.05 -4.25
N HIS A 796 -11.69 41.08 -5.53
CA HIS A 796 -11.83 39.90 -6.38
C HIS A 796 -10.95 38.75 -5.86
N GLY A 797 -11.54 37.57 -5.70
CA GLY A 797 -10.83 36.39 -5.21
C GLY A 797 -10.73 36.28 -3.68
N MET A 798 -11.20 37.27 -2.91
CA MET A 798 -11.35 37.16 -1.46
C MET A 798 -12.60 36.34 -1.09
N ASN A 799 -12.61 35.74 0.10
CA ASN A 799 -13.84 35.16 0.66
C ASN A 799 -14.67 36.26 1.36
N VAL A 800 -15.92 35.95 1.70
CA VAL A 800 -16.85 36.93 2.31
C VAL A 800 -16.28 37.58 3.57
N ALA A 801 -15.69 36.80 4.46
CA ALA A 801 -15.19 37.29 5.74
C ALA A 801 -13.99 38.25 5.56
N VAL A 802 -13.03 37.86 4.71
CA VAL A 802 -11.86 38.68 4.39
C VAL A 802 -12.27 39.95 3.63
N ALA A 803 -13.24 39.84 2.71
CA ALA A 803 -13.78 41.00 2.01
C ALA A 803 -14.49 41.98 2.96
N ASN A 804 -15.23 41.48 3.96
CA ASN A 804 -15.87 42.30 4.98
C ASN A 804 -14.82 43.10 5.78
N SER A 805 -13.81 42.43 6.33
CA SER A 805 -12.70 43.11 7.02
C SER A 805 -11.92 44.06 6.11
N ALA A 806 -11.71 43.71 4.83
CA ALA A 806 -11.05 44.59 3.86
C ALA A 806 -11.82 45.91 3.64
N VAL A 807 -13.15 45.86 3.51
CA VAL A 807 -13.97 47.09 3.37
C VAL A 807 -13.95 47.91 4.66
N ARG A 808 -14.09 47.26 5.82
CA ARG A 808 -14.06 47.93 7.13
C ARG A 808 -12.72 48.64 7.36
N VAL A 809 -11.60 47.96 7.13
CA VAL A 809 -10.25 48.52 7.27
C VAL A 809 -9.99 49.61 6.23
N ALA A 810 -10.42 49.45 4.97
CA ALA A 810 -10.28 50.47 3.93
C ALA A 810 -10.99 51.77 4.32
N LEU A 811 -12.24 51.68 4.80
CA LEU A 811 -13.01 52.84 5.23
C LEU A 811 -12.42 53.47 6.50
N GLN A 812 -11.96 52.66 7.46
CA GLN A 812 -11.28 53.16 8.66
C GLN A 812 -9.96 53.86 8.35
N GLN A 813 -9.17 53.35 7.41
CA GLN A 813 -7.92 53.98 6.97
C GLN A 813 -8.17 55.37 6.40
N GLU A 814 -9.26 55.55 5.64
CA GLU A 814 -9.60 56.84 5.07
C GLU A 814 -10.20 57.84 6.10
N VAL A 815 -10.91 57.35 7.14
CA VAL A 815 -11.28 58.17 8.31
C VAL A 815 -10.02 58.81 8.92
N LEU A 816 -8.91 58.08 8.92
CA LEU A 816 -7.66 58.45 9.58
C LEU A 816 -6.70 59.26 8.69
N SER A 817 -6.73 59.08 7.37
CA SER A 817 -5.88 59.84 6.43
C SER A 817 -6.42 61.24 6.11
N ALA A 818 -7.70 61.50 6.35
CA ALA A 818 -8.27 62.83 6.19
C ALA A 818 -7.86 63.72 7.38
N SER A 819 -6.88 64.60 7.16
CA SER A 819 -6.47 65.64 8.11
C SER A 819 -7.68 66.44 8.60
N TYR A 820 -7.70 66.81 9.90
CA TYR A 820 -8.76 67.60 10.52
C TYR A 820 -9.01 68.97 9.86
N ASP A 821 -8.08 69.46 9.03
CA ASP A 821 -8.07 70.84 8.51
C ASP A 821 -8.56 71.03 7.06
N THR A 822 -9.03 69.99 6.37
CA THR A 822 -9.53 70.16 4.99
C THR A 822 -10.99 69.76 4.89
N ARG A 823 -11.86 70.76 4.66
CA ARG A 823 -13.28 70.58 4.33
C ARG A 823 -13.50 69.94 2.94
N ASP A 824 -12.45 69.78 2.13
CA ASP A 824 -12.54 69.35 0.72
C ASP A 824 -11.86 67.99 0.47
N VAL A 825 -12.45 66.86 0.89
CA VAL A 825 -11.80 65.54 0.71
C VAL A 825 -12.63 64.48 -0.03
N TRP A 826 -13.95 64.65 -0.21
CA TRP A 826 -14.77 63.69 -1.01
C TRP A 826 -15.70 64.34 -2.04
N ASP A 827 -15.14 64.76 -3.16
CA ASP A 827 -15.90 64.91 -4.43
C ASP A 827 -15.92 63.60 -5.26
N ASN A 828 -15.52 62.48 -4.65
CA ASN A 828 -15.00 61.32 -5.35
C ASN A 828 -15.68 60.02 -4.92
N ASP A 829 -16.24 59.28 -5.88
CA ASP A 829 -16.89 58.00 -5.61
C ASP A 829 -15.90 56.89 -5.21
N VAL A 830 -16.38 55.96 -4.38
CA VAL A 830 -15.68 54.72 -4.06
C VAL A 830 -16.21 53.60 -4.96
N VAL A 831 -15.31 52.93 -5.68
CA VAL A 831 -15.63 51.79 -6.53
C VAL A 831 -15.11 50.52 -5.87
N ILE A 832 -16.02 49.60 -5.53
CA ILE A 832 -15.71 48.31 -4.92
C ILE A 832 -15.85 47.22 -5.99
N VAL A 833 -14.75 46.54 -6.29
CA VAL A 833 -14.71 45.44 -7.28
C VAL A 833 -14.94 44.11 -6.55
N THR A 834 -16.11 43.51 -6.75
CA THR A 834 -16.54 42.25 -6.11
C THR A 834 -16.38 41.03 -7.03
N GLY A 835 -16.04 41.26 -8.30
CA GLY A 835 -15.84 40.23 -9.33
C GLY A 835 -17.14 39.78 -10.02
N ARG A 836 -17.01 39.15 -11.20
CA ARG A 836 -18.16 38.76 -12.06
C ARG A 836 -18.70 37.35 -11.80
N GLY A 837 -18.15 36.60 -10.83
CA GLY A 837 -18.59 35.24 -10.52
C GLY A 837 -18.14 34.16 -11.53
N THR A 838 -16.99 34.33 -12.18
CA THR A 838 -16.47 33.34 -13.15
C THR A 838 -16.05 32.02 -12.50
N LYS A 839 -15.78 32.03 -11.18
CA LYS A 839 -15.36 30.87 -10.37
C LYS A 839 -16.38 30.46 -9.30
N SER A 840 -17.62 30.99 -9.34
CA SER A 840 -18.65 30.63 -8.36
C SER A 840 -19.36 29.31 -8.72
N ALA A 841 -20.01 28.69 -7.74
CA ALA A 841 -20.75 27.43 -7.93
C ALA A 841 -21.85 27.51 -9.02
N LEU A 842 -22.38 28.72 -9.24
CA LEU A 842 -23.25 29.06 -10.36
C LEU A 842 -22.51 30.10 -11.21
N GLN A 843 -22.00 29.67 -12.37
CA GLN A 843 -21.19 30.50 -13.26
C GLN A 843 -21.89 31.83 -13.56
N MET A 844 -21.12 32.93 -13.54
CA MET A 844 -21.59 34.32 -13.76
C MET A 844 -22.51 34.89 -12.67
N ARG A 845 -22.69 34.19 -11.53
CA ARG A 845 -23.39 34.73 -10.35
C ARG A 845 -22.37 35.28 -9.34
N PRO A 846 -22.33 36.61 -9.07
CA PRO A 846 -21.41 37.17 -8.07
C PRO A 846 -21.85 36.79 -6.65
N VAL A 847 -20.93 36.22 -5.86
CA VAL A 847 -21.19 35.75 -4.48
C VAL A 847 -20.96 36.86 -3.46
N LEU A 848 -19.91 37.66 -3.63
CA LEU A 848 -19.56 38.75 -2.70
C LEU A 848 -20.51 39.94 -2.81
N ARG A 849 -21.06 40.21 -4.00
CA ARG A 849 -21.81 41.43 -4.29
C ARG A 849 -23.02 41.65 -3.36
N PRO A 850 -23.96 40.71 -3.20
CA PRO A 850 -25.11 40.91 -2.31
C PRO A 850 -24.68 41.13 -0.86
N GLU A 851 -23.64 40.42 -0.43
CA GLU A 851 -23.14 40.48 0.94
C GLU A 851 -22.45 41.82 1.26
N VAL A 852 -21.65 42.34 0.33
CA VAL A 852 -21.03 43.67 0.45
C VAL A 852 -22.09 44.77 0.46
N GLN A 853 -23.13 44.68 -0.38
CA GLN A 853 -24.23 45.66 -0.37
C GLN A 853 -25.00 45.63 0.96
N ARG A 854 -25.28 44.42 1.47
CA ARG A 854 -25.93 44.22 2.77
C ARG A 854 -25.10 44.82 3.89
N MET A 855 -23.81 44.49 3.95
CA MET A 855 -22.85 44.99 4.93
C MET A 855 -22.81 46.54 4.93
N LEU A 856 -22.69 47.17 3.76
CA LEU A 856 -22.66 48.65 3.63
C LEU A 856 -23.94 49.33 4.13
N THR A 857 -25.07 48.62 4.08
CA THR A 857 -26.38 49.14 4.51
C THR A 857 -26.67 48.85 5.98
N GLU A 858 -26.28 47.66 6.48
CA GLU A 858 -26.63 47.19 7.83
C GLU A 858 -25.56 47.52 8.89
N GLU A 859 -24.27 47.49 8.54
CA GLU A 859 -23.16 47.65 9.51
C GLU A 859 -22.68 49.10 9.64
N PHE A 860 -22.96 49.96 8.67
CA PHE A 860 -22.49 51.35 8.63
C PHE A 860 -23.65 52.32 8.91
N TYR A 861 -23.37 53.35 9.72
CA TYR A 861 -24.36 54.38 10.05
C TYR A 861 -23.77 55.80 9.98
N PRO A 862 -24.37 56.73 9.22
CA PRO A 862 -25.41 56.55 8.18
C PRO A 862 -25.10 55.44 7.15
N PRO A 863 -26.12 54.76 6.59
CA PRO A 863 -25.93 53.64 5.67
C PRO A 863 -25.34 54.12 4.34
N LEU A 864 -24.43 53.32 3.78
CA LEU A 864 -23.77 53.62 2.51
C LEU A 864 -24.53 52.97 1.35
N SER A 865 -25.19 53.77 0.51
CA SER A 865 -25.93 53.25 -0.63
C SER A 865 -24.97 52.80 -1.75
N THR A 866 -25.44 51.89 -2.61
CA THR A 866 -24.62 51.36 -3.72
C THR A 866 -25.37 51.38 -5.04
N THR A 867 -24.69 51.81 -6.09
CA THR A 867 -25.16 51.74 -7.48
C THR A 867 -24.26 50.82 -8.31
N SER A 868 -24.80 50.22 -9.36
CA SER A 868 -23.98 49.38 -10.26
C SER A 868 -23.23 50.25 -11.24
N VAL A 869 -21.96 49.95 -11.50
CA VAL A 869 -21.22 50.63 -12.57
C VAL A 869 -21.74 50.15 -13.94
N PRO A 870 -22.21 51.05 -14.83
CA PRO A 870 -22.70 50.67 -16.16
C PRO A 870 -21.64 49.87 -16.94
N GLY A 871 -22.01 48.73 -17.50
CA GLY A 871 -21.10 47.86 -18.26
C GLY A 871 -20.14 46.99 -17.41
N ASN A 872 -20.10 47.16 -16.08
CA ASN A 872 -19.28 46.33 -15.20
C ASN A 872 -20.08 45.73 -14.03
N MET A 873 -20.74 44.59 -14.28
CA MET A 873 -21.56 43.88 -13.29
C MET A 873 -20.81 43.40 -12.03
N GLY A 874 -19.47 43.40 -12.06
CA GLY A 874 -18.62 43.03 -10.93
C GLY A 874 -18.12 44.22 -10.10
N ALA A 875 -18.61 45.44 -10.34
CA ALA A 875 -18.21 46.64 -9.61
C ALA A 875 -19.43 47.40 -9.05
N LEU A 876 -19.32 47.81 -7.79
CA LEU A 876 -20.29 48.65 -7.06
C LEU A 876 -19.70 50.05 -6.89
N ARG A 877 -20.52 51.09 -7.06
CA ARG A 877 -20.18 52.48 -6.80
C ARG A 877 -20.91 52.94 -5.54
N VAL A 878 -20.17 53.43 -4.55
CA VAL A 878 -20.69 54.12 -3.38
C VAL A 878 -20.59 55.63 -3.66
N PRO A 879 -21.71 56.39 -3.59
CA PRO A 879 -21.70 57.83 -3.81
C PRO A 879 -20.80 58.56 -2.84
N ALA A 880 -20.15 59.63 -3.30
CA ALA A 880 -19.30 60.49 -2.47
C ALA A 880 -20.09 61.14 -1.32
N ASP A 881 -21.33 61.55 -1.59
CA ASP A 881 -22.22 62.19 -0.62
C ASP A 881 -22.45 61.29 0.61
N ASP A 882 -22.85 60.04 0.39
CA ASP A 882 -23.07 59.05 1.46
C ASP A 882 -21.81 58.80 2.30
N VAL A 883 -20.65 58.70 1.65
CA VAL A 883 -19.36 58.51 2.35
C VAL A 883 -19.03 59.74 3.20
N SER A 884 -19.27 60.94 2.67
CA SER A 884 -19.02 62.20 3.38
C SER A 884 -19.93 62.37 4.60
N GLU A 885 -21.21 62.01 4.48
CA GLU A 885 -22.19 62.02 5.57
C GLU A 885 -21.81 61.01 6.64
N TRP A 886 -21.51 59.77 6.24
CA TRP A 886 -21.06 58.71 7.13
C TRP A 886 -19.86 59.17 7.97
N LEU A 887 -18.88 59.79 7.34
CA LEU A 887 -17.66 60.22 8.00
C LEU A 887 -17.82 61.42 8.90
N SER A 888 -18.65 62.39 8.49
CA SER A 888 -19.01 63.51 9.34
C SER A 888 -19.64 63.02 10.64
N HIS A 889 -20.51 62.00 10.56
CA HIS A 889 -21.15 61.38 11.70
C HIS A 889 -20.16 60.58 12.58
N GLN A 890 -19.27 59.78 11.98
CA GLN A 890 -18.25 59.04 12.74
C GLN A 890 -17.27 59.96 13.48
N ARG A 891 -16.87 61.08 12.85
CA ARG A 891 -16.03 62.11 13.47
C ARG A 891 -16.70 62.76 14.68
N GLN A 892 -18.00 63.00 14.61
CA GLN A 892 -18.78 63.56 15.73
C GLN A 892 -18.88 62.58 16.92
N GLN A 893 -18.92 61.27 16.66
CA GLN A 893 -19.08 60.26 17.73
C GLN A 893 -17.79 59.81 18.43
N LYS A 894 -16.62 59.80 17.76
CA LYS A 894 -15.41 59.09 18.25
C LYS A 894 -14.15 59.95 18.39
N GLY A 895 -14.26 61.11 19.04
CA GLY A 895 -13.12 62.01 19.29
C GLY A 895 -11.95 61.44 20.12
N ALA A 896 -12.13 60.36 20.89
CA ALA A 896 -11.09 59.86 21.82
C ALA A 896 -10.41 58.52 21.44
N ARG A 897 -11.11 57.59 20.78
CA ARG A 897 -10.57 56.25 20.40
C ARG A 897 -9.80 56.26 19.08
N MET A 898 -10.01 57.27 18.25
CA MET A 898 -9.40 57.38 16.90
C MET A 898 -7.91 57.76 16.96
N LEU A 899 -7.46 58.46 18.00
CA LEU A 899 -6.07 58.94 18.12
C LEU A 899 -5.06 57.80 18.35
N THR A 900 -5.46 56.72 19.02
CA THR A 900 -4.60 55.55 19.26
C THR A 900 -4.44 54.67 18.02
N VAL A 901 -5.52 54.47 17.26
CA VAL A 901 -5.52 53.71 16.00
C VAL A 901 -4.84 54.52 14.87
N ALA A 902 -4.97 55.85 14.88
CA ALA A 902 -4.26 56.76 13.98
C ALA A 902 -2.73 56.65 14.08
N ALA A 903 -2.19 56.47 15.29
CA ALA A 903 -0.75 56.39 15.51
C ALA A 903 -0.15 55.10 14.91
N VAL A 904 -0.90 53.99 14.97
CA VAL A 904 -0.48 52.69 14.41
C VAL A 904 -0.58 52.70 12.87
N LEU A 905 -1.65 53.26 12.30
CA LEU A 905 -1.88 53.29 10.85
C LEU A 905 -1.05 54.35 10.09
N LYS A 906 -0.63 55.44 10.75
CA LYS A 906 0.30 56.43 10.17
C LYS A 906 1.69 55.83 9.87
N ASN A 907 2.09 54.79 10.60
CA ASN A 907 3.30 54.01 10.34
C ASN A 907 3.15 53.02 9.16
N LEU A 908 1.92 52.64 8.82
CA LEU A 908 1.59 51.78 7.67
C LEU A 908 1.42 52.60 6.37
N SER A 909 0.80 53.77 6.45
CA SER A 909 0.55 54.66 5.29
C SER A 909 1.77 55.46 4.84
N SER A 910 2.70 55.79 5.75
CA SER A 910 4.00 56.32 5.35
C SER A 910 4.87 55.13 4.96
N GLY A 911 5.33 55.05 3.71
CA GLY A 911 6.18 53.96 3.18
C GLY A 911 7.53 53.76 3.89
N ASN A 912 7.70 54.23 5.12
CA ASN A 912 8.86 54.07 5.98
C ASN A 912 8.99 52.63 6.51
N SER A 913 7.90 51.90 6.78
CA SER A 913 7.99 50.48 7.16
C SER A 913 8.33 49.58 5.96
N LEU A 914 7.81 49.89 4.76
CA LEU A 914 8.24 49.28 3.50
C LEU A 914 9.72 49.56 3.21
N ARG A 915 10.20 50.79 3.41
CA ARG A 915 11.64 51.12 3.28
C ARG A 915 12.50 50.44 4.34
N ALA A 916 12.03 50.29 5.58
CA ALA A 916 12.73 49.56 6.64
C ALA A 916 12.74 48.04 6.39
N ALA A 917 11.66 47.49 5.83
CA ALA A 917 11.58 46.10 5.38
C ALA A 917 12.46 45.84 4.15
N PHE A 918 12.53 46.77 3.19
CA PHE A 918 13.48 46.73 2.08
C PHE A 918 14.94 46.91 2.53
N ALA A 919 15.20 47.69 3.59
CA ALA A 919 16.52 47.83 4.18
C ALA A 919 16.95 46.54 4.92
N ARG A 920 16.04 45.88 5.65
CA ARG A 920 16.31 44.57 6.29
C ARG A 920 16.38 43.40 5.30
N ALA A 921 15.62 43.46 4.19
CA ALA A 921 15.72 42.49 3.11
C ALA A 921 17.03 42.66 2.33
N ARG A 922 17.47 43.91 2.09
CA ARG A 922 18.79 44.20 1.52
C ARG A 922 19.96 43.77 2.41
N SER A 923 19.84 43.92 3.74
CA SER A 923 20.88 43.46 4.66
C SER A 923 20.98 41.93 4.69
N ARG A 924 19.86 41.21 4.65
CA ARG A 924 19.84 39.73 4.55
C ARG A 924 20.39 39.19 3.23
N THR A 925 20.19 39.90 2.12
CA THR A 925 20.78 39.52 0.83
C THR A 925 22.26 39.88 0.69
N MET A 926 22.77 40.84 1.46
CA MET A 926 24.21 41.16 1.51
C MET A 926 24.97 40.20 2.44
N GLU A 927 24.40 39.80 3.58
CA GLU A 927 25.01 38.78 4.47
C GLU A 927 25.07 37.37 3.85
N GLN A 928 24.27 37.07 2.82
CA GLN A 928 24.35 35.81 2.06
C GLN A 928 25.31 35.83 0.87
N ASN A 929 25.80 37.01 0.46
CA ASN A 929 26.77 37.14 -0.64
C ASN A 929 28.23 37.38 -0.19
N ASP A 930 28.46 37.65 1.10
CA ASP A 930 29.81 37.87 1.66
C ASP A 930 30.45 36.61 2.30
N THR A 931 29.90 35.41 2.07
CA THR A 931 30.52 34.13 2.51
C THR A 931 31.04 33.27 1.35
N SER A 932 31.39 33.87 0.21
CA SER A 932 31.97 33.10 -0.91
C SER A 932 32.97 33.91 -1.74
N THR A 933 33.98 34.51 -1.13
CA THR A 933 35.29 34.80 -1.76
C THR A 933 36.22 35.31 -0.68
N ASP A 934 37.11 34.45 -0.19
CA ASP A 934 38.48 34.77 0.21
C ASP A 934 39.16 33.47 0.69
N GLN A 935 39.54 32.65 -0.29
CA GLN A 935 40.68 31.75 -0.16
C GLN A 935 41.77 32.36 -1.06
N ASP A 936 42.76 33.02 -0.45
CA ASP A 936 44.17 32.66 -0.63
C ASP A 936 45.10 33.62 0.13
N GLU A 937 46.22 33.05 0.59
CA GLU A 937 47.44 33.67 1.13
C GLU A 937 47.42 34.18 2.58
N SER A 938 47.91 33.35 3.51
CA SER A 938 49.14 33.67 4.28
C SER A 938 49.59 32.56 5.22
N SER A 939 50.79 32.05 4.91
CA SER A 939 51.86 31.59 5.81
C SER A 939 51.58 31.33 7.31
N HIS A 940 51.83 30.08 7.70
CA HIS A 940 52.36 29.61 9.00
C HIS A 940 53.35 30.57 9.68
N PRO A 941 53.43 30.64 11.04
CA PRO A 941 54.04 29.55 11.82
C PRO A 941 53.56 29.27 13.27
N SER A 942 53.84 28.03 13.70
CA SER A 942 54.27 27.57 15.04
C SER A 942 53.42 27.83 16.31
N SER A 943 52.77 26.75 16.77
CA SER A 943 52.87 26.05 18.10
C SER A 943 53.63 26.75 19.26
N PRO A 944 53.27 26.52 20.54
CA PRO A 944 52.91 25.21 21.14
C PRO A 944 51.48 25.08 21.67
#